data_AF-A0A239DHQ4-F1
#
_entry.id   AF-A0A239DHQ4-F1
#
_cell.length_a   1.000
_cell.length_b   1.000
_cell.length_c   1.000
_cell.angle_alpha   90.00
_cell.angle_beta   90.00
_cell.angle_gamma   90.00
#
_symmetry.space_group_name_H-M   'P 1'
#
loop_
_entity.id
_entity.type
_entity.pdbx_description
1 polymer ?
#
loop_
_entity_poly.entity_id
_entity_poly.type
_entity_poly.pdbx_seq_one_letter_code
_entity_poly.pdbx_strand_id
1 'polypeptide(L)'
;MSALAPGVFLGKFSFTSPTQGRKAGLAVLERQHSEHERRSFPAMLAEAEAALVSVYQSPDGSARLQIDQRWIGIDPTTGNLTLNNALAAAATLRLTGERPGQAWEVLVEGNWLPVVFCPQASQALLTIDRESAAESRFEPTLVTPSLAMLTASKQGRGVDLTHVVLDGASVAAVDFTGARFTGASLRGADFSACTLTAADFRGARLDGVSFDDAVLDGADLRDVFALKASLKRCSLKHIRGGNANFTAANFSDADLHQAQLDAKVRLFSLPLSHADNMGSGQADETLLAAFLDSGIALPPGLVMRTLVPGRRWQLGERNEGYLLLGTATAIDVFQIDPNVRPAVLYKAICTNARASGAHLGGVDLRAVQWCGEQATLDHADLDEAALSNSLLVSLDLSGAFLSGADLSGSVLVDARIAGCALQADGGARAFSLEGAQIQGVDFSGSTLVDARLINASVSLEQGVPLFTLPPSVWDDLGPAGLAVMAPRFAMAGYPLGAAPGLELGRFWSVDDRDVAKPGDSRVYTVREIDGQLQVFDGEGDTDALFVLPWSVSSSLEREHPDVLLIAEFQAFGYGLSATASIRASEDPQVRPSTSAGIVGPFGYSRFRLARRGHWVQVFGMGPLLMRDWPMYPSGVAFNATGQLAEAMSEHSIGPAGYLKEAVSAGILDCEAFFTAMPRLS
;
A
#
# COMPACT_ATOMS: atom_id res chain seq x y z
N MET A 1 0.26 -4.45 30.10
CA MET A 1 0.56 -5.59 31.01
C MET A 1 0.95 -6.77 30.13
N SER A 2 2.23 -7.13 30.10
CA SER A 2 2.73 -8.24 29.25
C SER A 2 2.23 -9.56 29.80
N ALA A 3 1.37 -10.25 29.04
CA ALA A 3 1.11 -11.66 29.27
C ALA A 3 2.46 -12.39 29.18
N LEU A 4 2.80 -13.18 30.19
CA LEU A 4 3.94 -14.10 30.14
C LEU A 4 3.85 -14.90 28.84
N ALA A 5 4.87 -14.82 27.98
CA ALA A 5 4.93 -15.62 26.77
C ALA A 5 4.85 -17.11 27.17
N PRO A 6 4.01 -17.92 26.52
CA PRO A 6 3.75 -19.31 26.92
C PRO A 6 4.95 -20.25 26.83
N GLY A 7 6.11 -19.73 26.42
CA GLY A 7 7.35 -20.47 26.25
C GLY A 7 7.43 -21.12 24.87
N VAL A 8 8.15 -22.23 24.74
CA VAL A 8 8.46 -22.85 23.43
C VAL A 8 7.33 -23.78 22.98
N PHE A 9 6.81 -23.58 21.77
CA PHE A 9 5.81 -24.47 21.17
C PHE A 9 6.41 -25.86 20.86
N LEU A 10 5.86 -26.90 21.49
CA LEU A 10 6.32 -28.29 21.36
C LEU A 10 5.51 -29.13 20.37
N GLY A 11 4.40 -28.61 19.86
CA GLY A 11 3.57 -29.28 18.85
C GLY A 11 2.08 -29.25 19.17
N LYS A 12 1.28 -29.76 18.23
CA LYS A 12 -0.13 -30.07 18.42
C LYS A 12 -0.43 -31.53 18.17
N PHE A 13 -1.27 -32.10 19.00
CA PHE A 13 -1.78 -33.45 18.81
C PHE A 13 -3.30 -33.49 18.90
N SER A 14 -3.87 -34.56 18.36
CA SER A 14 -5.29 -34.86 18.44
C SER A 14 -5.52 -36.23 19.06
N PHE A 15 -6.70 -36.40 19.65
CA PHE A 15 -7.18 -37.70 20.14
C PHE A 15 -8.34 -38.19 19.24
N THR A 16 -8.30 -39.45 18.81
CA THR A 16 -9.33 -40.08 17.97
C THR A 16 -9.85 -41.37 18.60
N SER A 17 -11.16 -41.55 18.78
CA SER A 17 -11.66 -42.81 19.37
C SER A 17 -11.49 -44.00 18.42
N PRO A 18 -11.07 -45.19 18.92
CA PRO A 18 -10.99 -46.41 18.11
C PRO A 18 -12.36 -47.02 17.76
N THR A 19 -13.46 -46.54 18.36
CA THR A 19 -14.83 -46.89 17.95
C THR A 19 -15.49 -45.67 17.30
N GLN A 20 -15.92 -45.83 16.03
CA GLN A 20 -16.66 -44.79 15.30
C GLN A 20 -17.79 -44.27 16.19
N GLY A 21 -17.78 -42.97 16.48
CA GLY A 21 -18.85 -42.29 17.23
C GLY A 21 -18.70 -42.22 18.75
N ARG A 22 -17.62 -42.76 19.36
CA ARG A 22 -17.35 -42.50 20.80
C ARG A 22 -16.37 -41.36 21.02
N LYS A 23 -16.63 -40.64 22.08
CA LYS A 23 -16.15 -39.29 22.40
C LYS A 23 -14.90 -39.36 23.28
N ALA A 24 -13.78 -38.74 22.89
CA ALA A 24 -12.56 -38.57 23.70
C ALA A 24 -12.66 -37.29 24.56
N GLY A 25 -12.47 -37.37 25.88
CA GLY A 25 -12.71 -36.25 26.81
C GLY A 25 -11.62 -36.09 27.88
N LEU A 26 -11.30 -34.85 28.23
CA LEU A 26 -10.52 -34.50 29.43
C LEU A 26 -11.48 -34.44 30.63
N ALA A 27 -11.37 -35.39 31.57
CA ALA A 27 -12.26 -35.40 32.73
C ALA A 27 -11.62 -36.18 33.90
N VAL A 28 -11.50 -35.52 35.05
CA VAL A 28 -10.97 -36.09 36.30
C VAL A 28 -12.09 -36.82 37.04
N LEU A 29 -11.82 -38.02 37.54
CA LEU A 29 -12.68 -38.76 38.47
C LEU A 29 -12.14 -38.56 39.88
N GLU A 30 -12.94 -38.00 40.78
CA GLU A 30 -12.71 -38.12 42.22
C GLU A 30 -13.63 -39.18 42.82
N ARG A 31 -13.07 -40.00 43.70
CA ARG A 31 -13.82 -40.96 44.53
C ARG A 31 -14.02 -40.34 45.90
N GLN A 32 -15.20 -39.79 46.18
CA GLN A 32 -15.63 -39.48 47.55
C GLN A 32 -16.94 -40.20 47.87
N HIS A 33 -16.93 -41.03 48.92
CA HIS A 33 -18.09 -41.58 49.62
C HIS A 33 -19.30 -42.03 48.76
N SER A 34 -19.20 -43.23 48.18
CA SER A 34 -20.31 -44.07 47.69
C SER A 34 -21.32 -43.52 46.66
N GLU A 35 -21.26 -42.25 46.24
CA GLU A 35 -22.07 -41.72 45.14
C GLU A 35 -21.21 -40.91 44.15
N HIS A 36 -21.37 -41.18 42.85
CA HIS A 36 -20.59 -40.55 41.78
C HIS A 36 -21.24 -39.21 41.39
N GLU A 37 -20.72 -38.05 41.82
CA GLU A 37 -21.11 -36.78 41.19
C GLU A 37 -20.23 -36.51 39.96
N ARG A 38 -20.82 -36.79 38.80
CA ARG A 38 -20.20 -36.70 37.48
C ARG A 38 -20.24 -35.25 36.98
N ARG A 39 -19.08 -34.61 36.80
CA ARG A 39 -18.99 -33.35 36.03
C ARG A 39 -18.10 -33.57 34.81
N SER A 40 -18.74 -33.58 33.65
CA SER A 40 -18.12 -33.83 32.35
C SER A 40 -17.77 -32.48 31.72
N PHE A 41 -16.52 -32.27 31.30
CA PHE A 41 -16.18 -31.19 30.39
C PHE A 41 -15.97 -31.75 28.99
N PRO A 42 -16.50 -31.10 27.94
CA PRO A 42 -16.17 -31.48 26.59
C PRO A 42 -14.71 -31.09 26.32
N ALA A 43 -13.87 -32.07 25.98
CA ALA A 43 -12.84 -31.84 24.97
C ALA A 43 -13.45 -31.95 23.55
N MET A 44 -14.72 -31.59 23.39
CA MET A 44 -15.49 -31.80 22.16
C MET A 44 -16.44 -30.67 21.85
N LEU A 45 -16.29 -30.15 20.65
CA LEU A 45 -17.35 -29.52 19.89
C LEU A 45 -18.07 -30.66 19.14
N ALA A 46 -19.29 -30.99 19.56
CA ALA A 46 -20.21 -31.90 18.86
C ALA A 46 -19.66 -33.31 18.49
N GLU A 47 -20.43 -34.05 17.68
CA GLU A 47 -20.01 -35.32 17.08
C GLU A 47 -19.03 -35.05 15.91
N ALA A 48 -17.95 -35.82 15.83
CA ALA A 48 -17.00 -35.87 14.71
C ALA A 48 -15.89 -34.79 14.56
N GLU A 49 -15.68 -33.87 15.52
CA GLU A 49 -14.49 -33.00 15.52
C GLU A 49 -13.48 -33.41 16.62
N ALA A 50 -12.26 -33.75 16.22
CA ALA A 50 -11.16 -34.02 17.16
C ALA A 50 -10.61 -32.69 17.70
N ALA A 51 -10.66 -32.46 19.02
CA ALA A 51 -10.04 -31.28 19.61
C ALA A 51 -8.52 -31.34 19.48
N LEU A 52 -7.94 -30.28 18.92
CA LEU A 52 -6.50 -30.10 18.83
C LEU A 52 -5.98 -29.49 20.12
N VAL A 53 -5.01 -30.17 20.73
CA VAL A 53 -4.36 -29.72 21.96
C VAL A 53 -2.97 -29.21 21.60
N SER A 54 -2.68 -27.97 21.99
CA SER A 54 -1.37 -27.35 21.81
C SER A 54 -0.53 -27.53 23.07
N VAL A 55 0.76 -27.82 22.89
CA VAL A 55 1.72 -27.99 23.98
C VAL A 55 2.76 -26.90 23.94
N TYR A 56 3.02 -26.30 25.09
CA TYR A 56 4.05 -25.29 25.27
C TYR A 56 4.97 -25.69 26.42
N GLN A 57 6.26 -25.38 26.30
CA GLN A 57 7.24 -25.52 27.37
C GLN A 57 7.51 -24.16 28.01
N SER A 58 7.11 -24.01 29.26
CA SER A 58 7.36 -22.83 30.09
C SER A 58 8.86 -22.66 30.39
N PRO A 59 9.35 -21.45 30.72
CA PRO A 59 10.76 -21.19 31.04
C PRO A 59 11.34 -22.04 32.18
N ASP A 60 10.50 -22.54 33.08
CA ASP A 60 10.86 -23.48 34.15
C ASP A 60 11.06 -24.93 33.67
N GLY A 61 10.98 -25.17 32.36
CA GLY A 61 11.15 -26.47 31.71
C GLY A 61 9.89 -27.35 31.70
N SER A 62 8.83 -26.92 32.39
CA SER A 62 7.59 -27.69 32.51
C SER A 62 6.62 -27.41 31.35
N ALA A 63 5.78 -28.39 31.02
CA ALA A 63 4.81 -28.29 29.94
C ALA A 63 3.50 -27.61 30.41
N ARG A 64 2.83 -26.92 29.49
CA ARG A 64 1.49 -26.34 29.62
C ARG A 64 0.66 -26.73 28.40
N LEU A 65 -0.62 -26.98 28.61
CA LEU A 65 -1.54 -27.34 27.54
C LEU A 65 -2.59 -26.26 27.32
N GLN A 66 -2.93 -26.07 26.05
CA GLN A 66 -3.95 -25.14 25.62
C GLN A 66 -4.93 -25.83 24.65
N ILE A 67 -6.22 -25.60 24.87
CA ILE A 67 -7.31 -26.04 24.00
C ILE A 67 -8.21 -24.84 23.77
N ASP A 68 -8.51 -24.54 22.51
CA ASP A 68 -9.44 -23.46 22.14
C ASP A 68 -9.10 -22.13 22.85
N GLN A 69 -7.82 -21.75 22.75
CA GLN A 69 -7.18 -20.60 23.40
C GLN A 69 -7.22 -20.55 24.95
N ARG A 70 -7.79 -21.55 25.62
CA ARG A 70 -7.84 -21.63 27.08
C ARG A 70 -6.81 -22.59 27.62
N TRP A 71 -6.18 -22.20 28.73
CA TRP A 71 -5.17 -22.97 29.43
C TRP A 71 -5.82 -24.02 30.33
N ILE A 72 -5.30 -25.24 30.28
CA ILE A 72 -5.71 -26.28 31.21
C ILE A 72 -5.06 -26.00 32.58
N GLY A 73 -5.88 -25.74 33.58
CA GLY A 73 -5.51 -25.58 34.99
C GLY A 73 -6.04 -26.71 35.87
N ILE A 74 -5.76 -26.63 37.17
CA ILE A 74 -6.35 -27.52 38.19
C ILE A 74 -6.94 -26.67 39.30
N ASP A 75 -8.17 -26.98 39.70
CA ASP A 75 -8.79 -26.45 40.90
C ASP A 75 -8.08 -27.03 42.15
N PRO A 76 -7.49 -26.19 43.01
CA PRO A 76 -6.71 -26.67 44.16
C PRO A 76 -7.57 -27.28 45.28
N THR A 77 -8.88 -27.07 45.25
CA THR A 77 -9.83 -27.55 46.26
C THR A 77 -10.40 -28.90 45.90
N THR A 78 -10.57 -29.17 44.60
CA THR A 78 -11.24 -30.37 44.08
C THR A 78 -10.36 -31.26 43.21
N GLY A 79 -9.13 -30.83 42.89
CA GLY A 79 -8.22 -31.57 42.00
C GLY A 79 -8.68 -31.62 40.53
N ASN A 80 -9.79 -30.97 40.18
CA ASN A 80 -10.40 -31.04 38.86
C ASN A 80 -9.69 -30.16 37.82
N LEU A 81 -9.66 -30.61 36.56
CA LEU A 81 -9.19 -29.77 35.45
C LEU A 81 -10.13 -28.57 35.22
N THR A 82 -9.54 -27.39 35.05
CA THR A 82 -10.24 -26.14 34.75
C THR A 82 -9.74 -25.52 33.45
N LEU A 83 -10.56 -24.70 32.79
CA LEU A 83 -10.13 -23.90 31.64
C LEU A 83 -9.99 -22.44 32.06
N ASN A 84 -8.79 -21.91 31.85
CA ASN A 84 -8.41 -20.60 32.34
C ASN A 84 -7.97 -19.72 31.18
N ASN A 85 -8.40 -18.46 31.21
CA ASN A 85 -7.94 -17.47 30.23
C ASN A 85 -6.51 -17.00 30.51
N ALA A 86 -6.01 -17.21 31.74
CA ALA A 86 -4.68 -16.78 32.17
C ALA A 86 -3.71 -17.96 32.27
N LEU A 87 -2.54 -17.82 31.66
CA LEU A 87 -1.44 -18.78 31.77
C LEU A 87 -1.00 -19.04 33.22
N ALA A 88 -1.12 -18.04 34.10
CA ALA A 88 -0.77 -18.17 35.52
C ALA A 88 -1.61 -19.22 36.28
N ALA A 89 -2.81 -19.55 35.78
CA ALA A 89 -3.66 -20.59 36.33
C ALA A 89 -3.50 -21.94 35.60
N ALA A 90 -2.56 -22.03 34.65
CA ALA A 90 -2.29 -23.25 33.90
C ALA A 90 -1.53 -24.28 34.77
N ALA A 91 -1.97 -25.53 34.71
CA ALA A 91 -1.39 -26.62 35.47
C ALA A 91 0.01 -26.98 34.98
N THR A 92 0.91 -27.25 35.91
CA THR A 92 2.28 -27.68 35.60
C THR A 92 2.28 -29.15 35.21
N LEU A 93 2.78 -29.44 34.01
CA LEU A 93 2.84 -30.79 33.45
C LEU A 93 4.29 -31.18 33.16
N ARG A 94 4.58 -32.47 33.17
CA ARG A 94 5.82 -33.01 32.57
C ARG A 94 5.48 -34.12 31.60
N LEU A 95 6.14 -34.11 30.45
CA LEU A 95 6.02 -35.17 29.44
C LEU A 95 6.96 -36.31 29.85
N THR A 96 6.43 -37.53 29.94
CA THR A 96 7.20 -38.74 30.29
C THR A 96 7.30 -39.74 29.13
N GLY A 97 6.58 -39.50 28.03
CA GLY A 97 6.71 -40.24 26.77
C GLY A 97 7.64 -39.54 25.76
N GLU A 98 7.94 -40.22 24.65
CA GLU A 98 8.80 -39.70 23.58
C GLU A 98 8.12 -38.60 22.75
N ARG A 99 6.78 -38.59 22.68
CA ARG A 99 5.99 -37.62 21.91
C ARG A 99 4.95 -36.91 22.77
N PRO A 100 4.61 -35.64 22.47
CA PRO A 100 3.49 -34.93 23.09
C PRO A 100 2.20 -35.77 23.13
N GLY A 101 1.64 -35.93 24.33
CA GLY A 101 0.38 -36.62 24.60
C GLY A 101 0.46 -38.15 24.78
N GLN A 102 1.63 -38.80 24.63
CA GLN A 102 1.78 -40.24 24.88
C GLN A 102 1.69 -40.61 26.38
N ALA A 103 2.45 -39.92 27.21
CA ALA A 103 2.47 -40.09 28.66
C ALA A 103 2.90 -38.77 29.32
N TRP A 104 2.24 -38.44 30.42
CA TRP A 104 2.39 -37.16 31.09
C TRP A 104 1.89 -37.23 32.53
N GLU A 105 2.50 -36.39 33.37
CA GLU A 105 2.14 -36.25 34.78
C GLU A 105 1.79 -34.79 35.08
N VAL A 106 0.87 -34.58 36.02
CA VAL A 106 0.55 -33.26 36.57
C VAL A 106 1.15 -33.07 37.94
N LEU A 107 1.56 -31.85 38.25
CA LEU A 107 1.93 -31.46 39.60
C LEU A 107 0.68 -31.09 40.39
N VAL A 108 0.34 -31.89 41.39
CA VAL A 108 -0.76 -31.64 42.34
C VAL A 108 -0.19 -31.69 43.75
N GLU A 109 -0.34 -30.59 44.51
CA GLU A 109 0.14 -30.50 45.91
C GLU A 109 1.61 -30.96 46.10
N GLY A 110 2.48 -30.65 45.14
CA GLY A 110 3.90 -31.01 45.18
C GLY A 110 4.24 -32.43 44.72
N ASN A 111 3.26 -33.24 44.34
CA ASN A 111 3.46 -34.60 43.83
C ASN A 111 3.14 -34.69 42.33
N TRP A 112 3.97 -35.41 41.57
CA TRP A 112 3.69 -35.74 40.19
C TRP A 112 2.77 -36.95 40.11
N LEU A 113 1.61 -36.79 39.48
CA LEU A 113 0.62 -37.84 39.34
C LEU A 113 0.39 -38.15 37.85
N PRO A 114 0.36 -39.44 37.45
CA PRO A 114 0.16 -39.82 36.05
C PRO A 114 -1.25 -39.45 35.60
N VAL A 115 -1.34 -38.97 34.36
CA VAL A 115 -2.62 -38.77 33.68
C VAL A 115 -2.92 -40.03 32.87
N VAL A 116 -4.04 -40.69 33.16
CA VAL A 116 -4.42 -41.99 32.57
C VAL A 116 -5.74 -41.86 31.81
N PHE A 117 -5.85 -42.53 30.67
CA PHE A 117 -7.08 -42.61 29.87
C PHE A 117 -7.89 -43.85 30.26
N CYS A 118 -9.22 -43.75 30.44
CA CYS A 118 -10.08 -44.89 30.78
C CYS A 118 -11.05 -45.30 29.63
N PRO A 119 -10.81 -46.41 28.91
CA PRO A 119 -11.57 -46.83 27.72
C PRO A 119 -12.85 -47.61 28.03
N GLN A 120 -12.99 -48.17 29.24
CA GLN A 120 -14.17 -48.98 29.64
C GLN A 120 -15.34 -48.13 30.17
N ALA A 121 -15.12 -46.84 30.40
CA ALA A 121 -16.19 -45.92 30.73
C ALA A 121 -17.06 -45.66 29.49
N SER A 122 -18.37 -45.50 29.68
CA SER A 122 -19.33 -45.19 28.60
C SER A 122 -19.05 -43.86 27.87
N GLN A 123 -18.05 -43.09 28.32
CA GLN A 123 -17.46 -41.90 27.70
C GLN A 123 -15.98 -41.81 28.10
N ALA A 124 -15.11 -41.28 27.24
CA ALA A 124 -13.70 -41.18 27.53
C ALA A 124 -13.37 -40.16 28.63
N LEU A 125 -12.46 -40.55 29.51
CA LEU A 125 -11.94 -39.76 30.62
C LEU A 125 -10.40 -39.77 30.60
N LEU A 126 -9.78 -38.61 30.85
CA LEU A 126 -8.39 -38.47 31.30
C LEU A 126 -8.42 -38.16 32.80
N THR A 127 -8.13 -39.16 33.63
CA THR A 127 -8.20 -39.06 35.11
C THR A 127 -6.82 -39.20 35.75
N ILE A 128 -6.70 -38.72 36.99
CA ILE A 128 -5.53 -38.87 37.86
C ILE A 128 -5.88 -39.99 38.87
N ASP A 129 -5.97 -41.24 38.43
CA ASP A 129 -6.33 -42.37 39.32
C ASP A 129 -5.08 -43.06 39.89
N ARG A 130 -5.05 -43.28 41.21
CA ARG A 130 -3.92 -43.85 41.95
C ARG A 130 -3.90 -45.39 41.93
N GLU A 131 -4.96 -46.08 41.49
CA GLU A 131 -5.13 -47.52 41.72
C GLU A 131 -5.21 -48.43 40.48
N SER A 132 -5.22 -47.92 39.24
CA SER A 132 -5.33 -48.79 38.05
C SER A 132 -4.55 -48.27 36.84
N ALA A 133 -3.29 -48.72 36.71
CA ALA A 133 -2.36 -48.33 35.66
C ALA A 133 -2.13 -49.40 34.56
N ALA A 134 -2.90 -50.49 34.54
CA ALA A 134 -2.47 -51.70 33.81
C ALA A 134 -2.92 -51.81 32.34
N GLU A 135 -4.04 -51.23 31.88
CA GLU A 135 -4.59 -51.61 30.56
C GLU A 135 -5.28 -50.47 29.80
N SER A 136 -4.59 -49.37 29.49
CA SER A 136 -5.21 -48.31 28.67
C SER A 136 -4.18 -47.36 28.01
N ARG A 137 -3.53 -47.79 26.93
CA ARG A 137 -2.65 -46.91 26.12
C ARG A 137 -3.37 -46.49 24.84
N PHE A 138 -3.75 -45.22 24.78
CA PHE A 138 -4.20 -44.55 23.57
C PHE A 138 -3.05 -43.67 23.07
N GLU A 139 -2.58 -43.87 21.83
CA GLU A 139 -1.52 -43.04 21.26
C GLU A 139 -2.12 -41.86 20.50
N PRO A 140 -1.91 -40.60 20.93
CA PRO A 140 -2.39 -39.45 20.18
C PRO A 140 -1.65 -39.35 18.85
N THR A 141 -2.35 -38.81 17.85
CA THR A 141 -1.71 -38.49 16.58
C THR A 141 -1.13 -37.09 16.68
N LEU A 142 0.20 -36.97 16.63
CA LEU A 142 0.88 -35.69 16.48
C LEU A 142 0.54 -35.15 15.08
N VAL A 143 -0.17 -34.02 15.04
CA VAL A 143 -0.65 -33.41 13.79
C VAL A 143 0.30 -32.30 13.34
N THR A 144 0.84 -31.54 14.30
CA THR A 144 1.80 -30.46 14.04
C THR A 144 3.06 -30.71 14.87
N PRO A 145 4.23 -30.90 14.22
CA PRO A 145 5.51 -31.03 14.92
C PRO A 145 5.88 -29.80 15.76
N SER A 146 6.90 -29.94 16.61
CA SER A 146 7.44 -28.81 17.36
C SER A 146 8.03 -27.75 16.43
N LEU A 147 8.11 -26.50 16.92
CA LEU A 147 8.73 -25.43 16.14
C LEU A 147 10.16 -25.78 15.75
N ALA A 148 10.93 -26.37 16.67
CA ALA A 148 12.30 -26.80 16.43
C ALA A 148 12.39 -27.83 15.28
N MET A 149 11.46 -28.78 15.19
CA MET A 149 11.41 -29.75 14.10
C MET A 149 11.06 -29.11 12.76
N LEU A 150 10.09 -28.19 12.74
CA LEU A 150 9.72 -27.44 11.54
C LEU A 150 10.91 -26.60 11.04
N THR A 151 11.57 -25.88 11.94
CA THR A 151 12.73 -25.04 11.61
C THR A 151 13.95 -25.86 11.17
N ALA A 152 14.20 -27.04 11.77
CA ALA A 152 15.31 -27.91 11.40
C ALA A 152 15.07 -28.63 10.06
N SER A 153 13.84 -29.06 9.81
CA SER A 153 13.49 -29.78 8.57
C SER A 153 13.23 -28.85 7.38
N LYS A 154 12.87 -27.58 7.65
CA LYS A 154 12.32 -26.64 6.66
C LYS A 154 11.03 -27.12 6.00
N GLN A 155 10.33 -28.06 6.63
CA GLN A 155 9.09 -28.65 6.14
C GLN A 155 7.93 -28.33 7.08
N GLY A 156 7.00 -27.50 6.63
CA GLY A 156 5.79 -27.09 7.35
C GLY A 156 4.54 -27.01 6.45
N ARG A 157 4.55 -27.67 5.30
CA ARG A 157 3.45 -27.63 4.34
C ARG A 157 2.15 -28.16 4.96
N GLY A 158 1.07 -27.39 4.87
CA GLY A 158 -0.27 -27.78 5.34
C GLY A 158 -0.44 -27.94 6.85
N VAL A 159 0.56 -27.56 7.67
CA VAL A 159 0.48 -27.74 9.13
C VAL A 159 -0.63 -26.88 9.74
N ASP A 160 -1.20 -27.34 10.85
CA ASP A 160 -2.16 -26.58 11.63
C ASP A 160 -1.47 -25.83 12.79
N LEU A 161 -1.36 -24.53 12.64
CA LEU A 161 -0.90 -23.55 13.63
C LEU A 161 -2.03 -22.57 13.99
N THR A 162 -3.29 -22.97 13.84
CA THR A 162 -4.48 -22.21 14.24
C THR A 162 -4.41 -21.86 15.74
N HIS A 163 -4.59 -20.60 16.11
CA HIS A 163 -4.61 -20.15 17.51
C HIS A 163 -3.34 -20.41 18.34
N VAL A 164 -2.20 -20.72 17.72
CA VAL A 164 -0.93 -20.88 18.46
C VAL A 164 -0.35 -19.52 18.85
N VAL A 165 0.49 -19.51 19.89
CA VAL A 165 1.30 -18.34 20.26
C VAL A 165 2.77 -18.60 19.92
N LEU A 166 3.29 -17.86 18.94
CA LEU A 166 4.67 -17.89 18.46
C LEU A 166 5.28 -16.47 18.46
N ASP A 167 4.88 -15.62 19.39
CA ASP A 167 5.42 -14.27 19.52
C ASP A 167 6.95 -14.29 19.66
N GLY A 168 7.65 -13.51 18.83
CA GLY A 168 9.11 -13.43 18.79
C GLY A 168 9.84 -14.68 18.27
N ALA A 169 9.12 -15.71 17.82
CA ALA A 169 9.73 -16.93 17.33
C ALA A 169 10.37 -16.73 15.95
N SER A 170 11.47 -17.43 15.67
CA SER A 170 12.06 -17.48 14.32
C SER A 170 11.82 -18.83 13.66
N VAL A 171 11.21 -18.79 12.48
CA VAL A 171 10.94 -19.93 11.60
C VAL A 171 11.41 -19.64 10.17
N ALA A 172 12.42 -18.80 10.03
CA ALA A 172 12.93 -18.34 8.75
C ALA A 172 13.24 -19.51 7.77
N ALA A 173 12.96 -19.27 6.49
CA ALA A 173 13.18 -20.19 5.38
C ALA A 173 12.42 -21.53 5.42
N VAL A 174 11.35 -21.66 6.22
CA VAL A 174 10.51 -22.87 6.24
C VAL A 174 9.45 -22.81 5.13
N ASP A 175 9.17 -23.95 4.48
CA ASP A 175 8.03 -24.08 3.57
C ASP A 175 6.74 -24.33 4.36
N PHE A 176 5.89 -23.32 4.46
CA PHE A 176 4.57 -23.29 5.07
C PHE A 176 3.45 -23.19 4.02
N THR A 177 3.67 -23.67 2.80
CA THR A 177 2.64 -23.67 1.75
C THR A 177 1.34 -24.30 2.26
N GLY A 178 0.23 -23.58 2.17
CA GLY A 178 -1.09 -24.03 2.63
C GLY A 178 -1.23 -24.24 4.15
N ALA A 179 -0.28 -23.79 4.97
CA ALA A 179 -0.38 -23.89 6.42
C ALA A 179 -1.50 -22.97 6.97
N ARG A 180 -2.06 -23.35 8.12
CA ARG A 180 -3.13 -22.59 8.79
C ARG A 180 -2.59 -21.87 10.03
N PHE A 181 -2.62 -20.55 10.02
CA PHE A 181 -2.28 -19.64 11.11
C PHE A 181 -3.50 -18.86 11.62
N THR A 182 -4.72 -19.29 11.29
CA THR A 182 -5.96 -18.59 11.66
C THR A 182 -5.98 -18.26 13.15
N GLY A 183 -6.14 -16.97 13.48
CA GLY A 183 -6.16 -16.46 14.84
C GLY A 183 -4.91 -16.73 15.69
N ALA A 184 -3.76 -17.04 15.07
CA ALA A 184 -2.48 -17.21 15.76
C ALA A 184 -1.92 -15.86 16.23
N SER A 185 -1.10 -15.87 17.29
CA SER A 185 -0.29 -14.72 17.70
C SER A 185 1.14 -14.94 17.23
N LEU A 186 1.62 -14.06 16.34
CA LEU A 186 2.93 -14.10 15.69
C LEU A 186 3.64 -12.75 15.84
N ARG A 187 3.39 -12.03 16.95
CA ARG A 187 3.90 -10.66 17.14
C ARG A 187 5.42 -10.68 17.21
N GLY A 188 6.08 -9.87 16.37
CA GLY A 188 7.54 -9.82 16.30
C GLY A 188 8.21 -11.12 15.84
N ALA A 189 7.44 -12.09 15.31
CA ALA A 189 8.02 -13.32 14.79
C ALA A 189 8.80 -13.07 13.50
N ASP A 190 9.74 -13.95 13.21
CA ASP A 190 10.58 -13.92 12.01
C ASP A 190 10.22 -15.08 11.07
N PHE A 191 9.51 -14.72 10.00
CA PHE A 191 9.11 -15.56 8.87
C PHE A 191 9.91 -15.21 7.61
N SER A 192 11.07 -14.56 7.75
CA SER A 192 11.85 -14.12 6.61
C SER A 192 12.24 -15.30 5.72
N ALA A 193 12.22 -15.10 4.40
CA ALA A 193 12.49 -16.11 3.37
C ALA A 193 11.59 -17.36 3.40
N CYS A 194 10.45 -17.37 4.12
CA CYS A 194 9.52 -18.50 4.12
C CYS A 194 8.74 -18.61 2.80
N THR A 195 8.32 -19.83 2.45
CA THR A 195 7.28 -20.03 1.44
C THR A 195 5.93 -20.17 2.15
N LEU A 196 5.02 -19.23 1.91
CA LEU A 196 3.72 -19.09 2.56
C LEU A 196 2.57 -19.06 1.54
N THR A 197 2.83 -19.60 0.34
CA THR A 197 1.85 -19.66 -0.75
C THR A 197 0.56 -20.31 -0.26
N ALA A 198 -0.57 -19.64 -0.49
CA ALA A 198 -1.90 -20.07 -0.07
C ALA A 198 -2.05 -20.36 1.44
N ALA A 199 -1.19 -19.82 2.30
CA ALA A 199 -1.35 -19.94 3.75
C ALA A 199 -2.55 -19.12 4.25
N ASP A 200 -3.19 -19.59 5.32
CA ASP A 200 -4.36 -18.94 5.93
C ASP A 200 -3.96 -18.22 7.22
N PHE A 201 -3.90 -16.89 7.18
CA PHE A 201 -3.58 -16.04 8.33
C PHE A 201 -4.81 -15.35 8.93
N ARG A 202 -6.04 -15.76 8.58
CA ARG A 202 -7.24 -15.00 8.95
C ARG A 202 -7.30 -14.69 10.44
N GLY A 203 -7.45 -13.41 10.79
CA GLY A 203 -7.51 -12.96 12.19
C GLY A 203 -6.20 -13.08 12.99
N ALA A 204 -5.07 -13.39 12.36
CA ALA A 204 -3.79 -13.51 13.04
C ALA A 204 -3.24 -12.15 13.50
N ARG A 205 -2.46 -12.17 14.60
CA ARG A 205 -1.75 -10.99 15.12
C ARG A 205 -0.31 -11.01 14.60
N LEU A 206 0.00 -10.07 13.73
CA LEU A 206 1.23 -9.96 12.94
C LEU A 206 2.02 -8.69 13.30
N ASP A 207 1.72 -8.03 14.43
CA ASP A 207 2.36 -6.77 14.79
C ASP A 207 3.89 -6.92 14.86
N GLY A 208 4.62 -6.12 14.07
CA GLY A 208 6.08 -6.15 14.01
C GLY A 208 6.70 -7.45 13.47
N VAL A 209 5.91 -8.33 12.84
CA VAL A 209 6.43 -9.55 12.19
C VAL A 209 7.39 -9.18 11.06
N SER A 210 8.42 -10.00 10.84
CA SER A 210 9.25 -9.94 9.63
C SER A 210 8.83 -11.04 8.66
N PHE A 211 8.35 -10.64 7.49
CA PHE A 211 8.15 -11.49 6.32
C PHE A 211 9.23 -11.26 5.26
N ASP A 212 10.27 -10.47 5.51
CA ASP A 212 11.25 -10.07 4.50
C ASP A 212 11.71 -11.25 3.61
N ASP A 213 11.70 -11.03 2.29
CA ASP A 213 12.04 -12.05 1.27
C ASP A 213 11.11 -13.28 1.20
N ALA A 214 9.95 -13.28 1.86
CA ALA A 214 8.99 -14.39 1.83
C ALA A 214 8.07 -14.37 0.58
N VAL A 215 7.51 -15.54 0.27
CA VAL A 215 6.51 -15.72 -0.80
C VAL A 215 5.14 -16.00 -0.19
N LEU A 216 4.25 -15.01 -0.18
CA LEU A 216 2.88 -15.08 0.36
C LEU A 216 1.82 -15.17 -0.75
N ASP A 217 2.17 -15.57 -1.96
CA ASP A 217 1.24 -15.59 -3.10
C ASP A 217 -0.06 -16.35 -2.77
N GLY A 218 -1.20 -15.71 -3.00
CA GLY A 218 -2.52 -16.27 -2.74
C GLY A 218 -2.87 -16.47 -1.26
N ALA A 219 -2.05 -15.99 -0.32
CA ALA A 219 -2.34 -16.09 1.11
C ALA A 219 -3.59 -15.29 1.51
N ASP A 220 -4.28 -15.78 2.54
CA ASP A 220 -5.46 -15.14 3.11
C ASP A 220 -5.07 -14.37 4.37
N LEU A 221 -4.91 -13.05 4.21
CA LEU A 221 -4.56 -12.07 5.24
C LEU A 221 -5.79 -11.31 5.73
N ARG A 222 -7.02 -11.80 5.54
CA ARG A 222 -8.21 -11.11 6.02
C ARG A 222 -8.21 -10.98 7.54
N ASP A 223 -8.69 -9.84 8.04
CA ASP A 223 -8.81 -9.55 9.48
C ASP A 223 -7.47 -9.57 10.27
N VAL A 224 -6.32 -9.52 9.60
CA VAL A 224 -5.01 -9.51 10.30
C VAL A 224 -4.67 -8.15 10.91
N PHE A 225 -3.89 -8.18 11.99
CA PHE A 225 -3.30 -6.99 12.60
C PHE A 225 -1.79 -6.99 12.40
N ALA A 226 -1.30 -6.31 11.37
CA ALA A 226 0.09 -6.30 10.93
C ALA A 226 0.74 -4.90 11.10
N LEU A 227 0.48 -4.24 12.23
CA LEU A 227 1.05 -2.92 12.51
C LEU A 227 2.57 -2.99 12.52
N LYS A 228 3.22 -2.12 11.75
CA LYS A 228 4.69 -2.06 11.63
C LYS A 228 5.35 -3.39 11.21
N ALA A 229 4.62 -4.26 10.53
CA ALA A 229 5.19 -5.46 9.93
C ALA A 229 6.23 -5.09 8.85
N SER A 230 7.26 -5.91 8.68
CA SER A 230 8.21 -5.82 7.58
C SER A 230 7.84 -6.86 6.53
N LEU A 231 7.55 -6.41 5.32
CA LEU A 231 7.22 -7.21 4.13
C LEU A 231 8.14 -6.81 2.97
N LYS A 232 9.42 -6.56 3.25
CA LYS A 232 10.35 -6.09 2.23
C LYS A 232 10.66 -7.21 1.24
N ARG A 233 10.75 -6.88 -0.05
CA ARG A 233 11.11 -7.84 -1.11
C ARG A 233 10.22 -9.10 -1.12
N CYS A 234 9.01 -9.01 -0.60
CA CYS A 234 8.08 -10.13 -0.55
C CYS A 234 7.31 -10.27 -1.86
N SER A 235 6.89 -11.49 -2.18
CA SER A 235 5.83 -11.72 -3.16
C SER A 235 4.49 -11.83 -2.43
N LEU A 236 3.54 -10.97 -2.79
CA LEU A 236 2.19 -10.84 -2.21
C LEU A 236 1.14 -10.91 -3.35
N LYS A 237 1.41 -11.68 -4.39
CA LYS A 237 0.52 -11.72 -5.56
C LYS A 237 -0.79 -12.37 -5.19
N HIS A 238 -1.91 -11.79 -5.63
CA HIS A 238 -3.24 -12.36 -5.42
C HIS A 238 -3.63 -12.62 -3.94
N ILE A 239 -2.98 -11.95 -2.98
CA ILE A 239 -3.39 -12.05 -1.56
C ILE A 239 -4.80 -11.54 -1.37
N ARG A 240 -5.45 -11.96 -0.28
CA ARG A 240 -6.72 -11.37 0.18
C ARG A 240 -6.49 -10.69 1.53
N GLY A 241 -6.85 -9.42 1.65
CA GLY A 241 -6.56 -8.59 2.84
C GLY A 241 -7.72 -7.68 3.24
N GLY A 242 -8.96 -8.03 2.91
CA GLY A 242 -10.14 -7.35 3.47
C GLY A 242 -10.08 -7.30 5.00
N ASN A 243 -10.45 -6.16 5.60
CA ASN A 243 -10.32 -5.83 7.02
C ASN A 243 -8.88 -5.84 7.59
N ALA A 244 -7.84 -6.06 6.79
CA ALA A 244 -6.47 -6.11 7.29
C ALA A 244 -5.95 -4.72 7.72
N ASN A 245 -5.12 -4.69 8.75
CA ASN A 245 -4.47 -3.47 9.20
C ASN A 245 -2.94 -3.57 9.07
N PHE A 246 -2.41 -2.89 8.06
CA PHE A 246 -0.98 -2.73 7.74
C PHE A 246 -0.46 -1.34 8.09
N THR A 247 -1.02 -0.68 9.10
CA THR A 247 -0.59 0.66 9.52
C THR A 247 0.92 0.69 9.78
N ALA A 248 1.62 1.59 9.10
CA ALA A 248 3.07 1.77 9.15
C ALA A 248 3.88 0.50 8.82
N ALA A 249 3.31 -0.46 8.10
CA ALA A 249 4.05 -1.61 7.58
C ALA A 249 4.99 -1.18 6.44
N ASN A 250 6.01 -1.98 6.20
CA ASN A 250 7.02 -1.73 5.17
C ASN A 250 6.91 -2.78 4.06
N PHE A 251 6.48 -2.35 2.87
CA PHE A 251 6.39 -3.11 1.63
C PHE A 251 7.48 -2.73 0.62
N SER A 252 8.63 -2.21 1.07
CA SER A 252 9.71 -1.80 0.16
C SER A 252 10.12 -2.95 -0.76
N ASP A 253 10.16 -2.69 -2.06
CA ASP A 253 10.48 -3.65 -3.12
C ASP A 253 9.53 -4.88 -3.17
N ALA A 254 8.35 -4.81 -2.55
CA ALA A 254 7.37 -5.89 -2.57
C ALA A 254 6.59 -5.95 -3.88
N ASP A 255 6.08 -7.14 -4.19
CA ASP A 255 5.27 -7.43 -5.37
C ASP A 255 3.82 -7.73 -4.93
N LEU A 256 2.93 -6.76 -5.09
CA LEU A 256 1.49 -6.83 -4.78
C LEU A 256 0.63 -6.96 -6.05
N HIS A 257 1.15 -7.52 -7.15
CA HIS A 257 0.36 -7.66 -8.39
C HIS A 257 -0.96 -8.39 -8.09
N GLN A 258 -2.07 -7.76 -8.50
CA GLN A 258 -3.42 -8.27 -8.30
C GLN A 258 -3.76 -8.63 -6.84
N ALA A 259 -3.10 -8.03 -5.85
CA ALA A 259 -3.48 -8.15 -4.45
C ALA A 259 -4.89 -7.60 -4.22
N GLN A 260 -5.71 -8.29 -3.42
CA GLN A 260 -7.07 -7.89 -3.08
C GLN A 260 -7.12 -7.32 -1.67
N LEU A 261 -7.07 -5.99 -1.55
CA LEU A 261 -7.09 -5.28 -0.26
C LEU A 261 -8.37 -4.45 -0.06
N ASP A 262 -9.30 -4.47 -1.01
CA ASP A 262 -10.58 -3.81 -0.91
C ASP A 262 -11.70 -4.73 -0.34
N ALA A 263 -12.93 -4.23 -0.36
CA ALA A 263 -14.11 -4.97 0.06
C ALA A 263 -14.69 -5.89 -1.03
N LYS A 264 -14.05 -5.98 -2.21
CA LYS A 264 -14.61 -6.71 -3.34
C LYS A 264 -14.23 -8.18 -3.25
N VAL A 265 -15.21 -9.04 -3.46
CA VAL A 265 -15.00 -10.49 -3.53
C VAL A 265 -15.15 -10.92 -4.98
N ARG A 266 -14.11 -11.59 -5.50
CA ARG A 266 -14.17 -12.19 -6.83
C ARG A 266 -15.13 -13.38 -6.80
N LEU A 267 -16.13 -13.36 -7.67
CA LEU A 267 -17.13 -14.41 -7.81
C LEU A 267 -16.67 -15.46 -8.83
N PHE A 268 -16.42 -15.03 -10.07
CA PHE A 268 -16.00 -15.90 -11.17
C PHE A 268 -15.32 -15.09 -12.29
N SER A 269 -14.86 -15.75 -13.36
CA SER A 269 -14.37 -15.10 -14.58
C SER A 269 -15.24 -15.44 -15.78
N LEU A 270 -15.34 -14.48 -16.70
CA LEU A 270 -15.94 -14.61 -18.02
C LEU A 270 -14.84 -14.60 -19.11
N PRO A 271 -15.07 -15.28 -20.24
CA PRO A 271 -14.27 -15.09 -21.46
C PRO A 271 -14.31 -13.64 -21.97
N LEU A 272 -13.19 -13.16 -22.52
CA LEU A 272 -13.07 -11.81 -23.10
C LEU A 272 -14.10 -11.50 -24.20
N SER A 273 -14.63 -12.53 -24.88
CA SER A 273 -15.67 -12.36 -25.91
C SER A 273 -16.95 -11.69 -25.41
N HIS A 274 -17.18 -11.66 -24.10
CA HIS A 274 -18.32 -10.93 -23.54
C HIS A 274 -18.13 -9.40 -23.63
N ALA A 275 -16.89 -8.89 -23.69
CA ALA A 275 -16.60 -7.46 -23.69
C ALA A 275 -17.30 -6.70 -24.83
N ASP A 276 -17.42 -7.33 -26.00
CA ASP A 276 -18.01 -6.73 -27.21
C ASP A 276 -19.49 -6.35 -27.03
N ASN A 277 -20.20 -7.07 -26.14
CA ASN A 277 -21.64 -6.87 -25.92
C ASN A 277 -21.95 -6.00 -24.69
N MET A 278 -20.96 -5.70 -23.85
CA MET A 278 -21.11 -4.99 -22.57
C MET A 278 -21.35 -3.46 -22.69
N GLY A 279 -21.52 -2.94 -23.90
CA GLY A 279 -21.89 -1.54 -24.20
C GLY A 279 -23.37 -1.30 -24.54
N SER A 280 -24.19 -2.35 -24.60
CA SER A 280 -25.58 -2.29 -25.12
C SER A 280 -26.62 -1.72 -24.16
N GLY A 281 -26.26 -1.46 -22.89
CA GLY A 281 -27.14 -0.91 -21.85
C GLY A 281 -27.93 -1.95 -21.06
N GLN A 282 -28.04 -3.19 -21.54
CA GLN A 282 -28.65 -4.33 -20.82
C GLN A 282 -27.70 -5.53 -20.80
N ALA A 283 -27.85 -6.40 -19.80
CA ALA A 283 -27.16 -7.69 -19.80
C ALA A 283 -27.77 -8.58 -20.89
N ASP A 284 -26.93 -9.07 -21.82
CA ASP A 284 -27.37 -10.00 -22.85
C ASP A 284 -27.65 -11.41 -22.30
N GLU A 285 -28.26 -12.27 -23.12
CA GLU A 285 -28.59 -13.65 -22.73
C GLU A 285 -27.34 -14.48 -22.36
N THR A 286 -26.19 -14.19 -22.97
CA THR A 286 -24.95 -14.93 -22.72
C THR A 286 -24.36 -14.61 -21.35
N LEU A 287 -24.39 -13.33 -20.96
CA LEU A 287 -23.98 -12.88 -19.65
C LEU A 287 -24.93 -13.40 -18.58
N LEU A 288 -26.25 -13.34 -18.82
CA LEU A 288 -27.27 -13.88 -17.92
C LEU A 288 -27.05 -15.38 -17.68
N ALA A 289 -26.78 -16.15 -18.75
CA ALA A 289 -26.47 -17.57 -18.66
C ALA A 289 -25.19 -17.83 -17.84
N ALA A 290 -24.13 -17.05 -18.06
CA ALA A 290 -22.87 -17.23 -17.33
C ALA A 290 -22.99 -16.95 -15.81
N PHE A 291 -23.81 -15.97 -15.42
CA PHE A 291 -24.14 -15.74 -14.01
C PHE A 291 -24.94 -16.92 -13.42
N LEU A 292 -25.96 -17.41 -14.14
CA LEU A 292 -26.76 -18.57 -13.73
C LEU A 292 -25.91 -19.85 -13.59
N ASP A 293 -25.00 -20.10 -14.54
CA ASP A 293 -24.07 -21.23 -14.52
C ASP A 293 -23.11 -21.15 -13.33
N SER A 294 -22.78 -19.93 -12.89
CA SER A 294 -22.00 -19.66 -11.68
C SER A 294 -22.84 -19.70 -10.40
N GLY A 295 -24.13 -20.09 -10.49
CA GLY A 295 -25.05 -20.20 -9.37
C GLY A 295 -25.66 -18.88 -8.90
N ILE A 296 -25.54 -17.81 -9.69
CA ILE A 296 -26.00 -16.46 -9.34
C ILE A 296 -27.20 -16.08 -10.21
N ALA A 297 -28.38 -16.03 -9.59
CA ALA A 297 -29.58 -15.53 -10.26
C ALA A 297 -29.62 -14.00 -10.21
N LEU A 298 -29.50 -13.35 -11.37
CA LEU A 298 -29.55 -11.90 -11.48
C LEU A 298 -30.98 -11.36 -11.30
N PRO A 299 -31.19 -10.33 -10.47
CA PRO A 299 -32.45 -9.59 -10.42
C PRO A 299 -32.88 -9.06 -11.80
N PRO A 300 -34.19 -9.01 -12.10
CA PRO A 300 -34.66 -8.41 -13.34
C PRO A 300 -34.40 -6.89 -13.35
N GLY A 301 -34.07 -6.35 -14.52
CA GLY A 301 -33.94 -4.89 -14.72
C GLY A 301 -32.58 -4.29 -14.40
N LEU A 302 -31.54 -5.10 -14.14
CA LEU A 302 -30.18 -4.60 -14.00
C LEU A 302 -29.70 -3.94 -15.29
N VAL A 303 -29.15 -2.73 -15.15
CA VAL A 303 -28.59 -1.94 -16.24
C VAL A 303 -27.10 -2.23 -16.36
N MET A 304 -26.63 -2.43 -17.58
CA MET A 304 -25.20 -2.57 -17.86
C MET A 304 -24.61 -1.21 -18.21
N ARG A 305 -23.58 -0.79 -17.49
CA ARG A 305 -22.87 0.48 -17.71
C ARG A 305 -21.41 0.20 -18.06
N THR A 306 -20.95 0.79 -19.16
CA THR A 306 -19.52 0.84 -19.46
C THR A 306 -18.90 1.99 -18.67
N LEU A 307 -18.00 1.68 -17.73
CA LEU A 307 -17.28 2.68 -16.96
C LEU A 307 -15.98 3.08 -17.66
N VAL A 308 -15.25 2.09 -18.18
CA VAL A 308 -14.07 2.28 -19.05
C VAL A 308 -14.17 1.28 -20.20
N PRO A 309 -14.33 1.75 -21.46
CA PRO A 309 -14.47 0.88 -22.62
C PRO A 309 -13.40 -0.20 -22.69
N GLY A 310 -13.82 -1.46 -22.86
CA GLY A 310 -12.92 -2.61 -23.00
C GLY A 310 -12.23 -3.08 -21.71
N ARG A 311 -12.38 -2.36 -20.59
CA ARG A 311 -11.63 -2.66 -19.35
C ARG A 311 -12.48 -2.71 -18.10
N ARG A 312 -13.58 -1.95 -18.01
CA ARG A 312 -14.38 -1.86 -16.79
C ARG A 312 -15.84 -1.61 -17.06
N TRP A 313 -16.67 -2.44 -16.46
CA TRP A 313 -18.12 -2.34 -16.56
C TRP A 313 -18.78 -2.57 -15.20
N GLN A 314 -20.04 -2.17 -15.13
CA GLN A 314 -20.86 -2.29 -13.95
C GLN A 314 -22.24 -2.80 -14.35
N LEU A 315 -22.67 -3.88 -13.71
CA LEU A 315 -24.00 -4.44 -13.87
C LEU A 315 -24.82 -4.17 -12.61
N GLY A 316 -25.85 -3.31 -12.73
CA GLY A 316 -26.66 -2.87 -11.60
C GLY A 316 -26.12 -1.64 -10.88
N GLU A 317 -26.61 -1.43 -9.67
CA GLU A 317 -26.18 -0.33 -8.81
C GLU A 317 -24.80 -0.58 -8.20
N ARG A 318 -24.12 0.46 -7.73
CA ARG A 318 -22.71 0.35 -7.33
C ARG A 318 -22.46 -0.55 -6.13
N ASN A 319 -23.27 -0.39 -5.09
CA ASN A 319 -23.07 -1.09 -3.82
C ASN A 319 -23.80 -2.42 -3.76
N GLU A 320 -24.73 -2.66 -4.69
CA GLU A 320 -25.59 -3.86 -4.70
C GLU A 320 -25.42 -4.71 -5.96
N GLY A 321 -24.74 -4.18 -6.99
CA GLY A 321 -24.51 -4.83 -8.26
C GLY A 321 -23.13 -5.49 -8.36
N TYR A 322 -22.71 -5.68 -9.61
CA TYR A 322 -21.49 -6.42 -9.96
C TYR A 322 -20.53 -5.51 -10.71
N LEU A 323 -19.26 -5.57 -10.32
CA LEU A 323 -18.17 -4.93 -11.03
C LEU A 323 -17.47 -5.95 -11.92
N LEU A 324 -17.29 -5.61 -13.19
CA LEU A 324 -16.64 -6.47 -14.17
C LEU A 324 -15.34 -5.80 -14.61
N LEU A 325 -14.21 -6.48 -14.40
CA LEU A 325 -12.87 -5.97 -14.71
C LEU A 325 -12.21 -6.83 -15.79
N GLY A 326 -11.93 -6.21 -16.93
CA GLY A 326 -11.17 -6.82 -18.01
C GLY A 326 -9.70 -6.94 -17.65
N THR A 327 -9.18 -8.16 -17.72
CA THR A 327 -7.75 -8.49 -17.65
C THR A 327 -7.23 -8.82 -19.05
N ALA A 328 -5.95 -9.20 -19.17
CA ALA A 328 -5.38 -9.63 -20.45
C ALA A 328 -6.00 -10.93 -20.99
N THR A 329 -6.64 -11.75 -20.16
CA THR A 329 -7.11 -13.11 -20.54
C THR A 329 -8.57 -13.40 -20.20
N ALA A 330 -9.18 -12.62 -19.32
CA ALA A 330 -10.54 -12.84 -18.84
C ALA A 330 -11.19 -11.54 -18.34
N ILE A 331 -12.50 -11.57 -18.10
CA ILE A 331 -13.21 -10.52 -17.36
C ILE A 331 -13.58 -11.09 -15.99
N ASP A 332 -12.99 -10.56 -14.94
CA ASP A 332 -13.30 -10.97 -13.58
C ASP A 332 -14.54 -10.25 -13.05
N VAL A 333 -15.45 -11.02 -12.45
CA VAL A 333 -16.70 -10.52 -11.87
C VAL A 333 -16.56 -10.44 -10.36
N PHE A 334 -16.86 -9.27 -9.82
CA PHE A 334 -16.76 -8.95 -8.41
C PHE A 334 -18.09 -8.44 -7.87
N GLN A 335 -18.29 -8.63 -6.56
CA GLN A 335 -19.34 -7.97 -5.79
C GLN A 335 -18.73 -7.38 -4.52
N ILE A 336 -19.25 -6.24 -4.08
CA ILE A 336 -18.85 -5.64 -2.80
C ILE A 336 -19.47 -6.47 -1.68
N ASP A 337 -18.66 -6.96 -0.75
CA ASP A 337 -19.15 -7.59 0.48
C ASP A 337 -19.35 -6.49 1.54
N PRO A 338 -20.59 -6.17 1.96
CA PRO A 338 -20.86 -5.12 2.94
C PRO A 338 -20.30 -5.42 4.33
N ASN A 339 -19.90 -6.67 4.60
CA ASN A 339 -19.30 -7.08 5.87
C ASN A 339 -17.77 -6.97 5.87
N VAL A 340 -17.17 -6.76 4.69
CA VAL A 340 -15.73 -6.56 4.54
C VAL A 340 -15.48 -5.08 4.37
N ARG A 341 -14.55 -4.54 5.16
CA ARG A 341 -14.02 -3.20 4.98
C ARG A 341 -12.73 -3.29 4.17
N PRO A 342 -12.40 -2.26 3.38
CA PRO A 342 -11.08 -2.13 2.79
C PRO A 342 -9.98 -2.15 3.86
N ALA A 343 -8.78 -2.57 3.46
CA ALA A 343 -7.61 -2.59 4.32
C ALA A 343 -7.17 -1.19 4.75
N VAL A 344 -6.33 -1.14 5.79
CA VAL A 344 -5.68 0.09 6.27
C VAL A 344 -4.18 0.00 6.04
N LEU A 345 -3.65 0.86 5.19
CA LEU A 345 -2.22 1.02 4.88
C LEU A 345 -1.71 2.41 5.32
N TYR A 346 -2.38 3.03 6.30
CA TYR A 346 -2.01 4.34 6.83
C TYR A 346 -0.52 4.41 7.20
N LYS A 347 0.21 5.39 6.62
CA LYS A 347 1.66 5.56 6.81
C LYS A 347 2.53 4.38 6.39
N ALA A 348 2.02 3.45 5.58
CA ALA A 348 2.85 2.37 5.05
C ALA A 348 3.97 2.92 4.14
N ILE A 349 5.09 2.18 4.09
CA ILE A 349 6.24 2.48 3.24
C ILE A 349 6.21 1.48 2.09
N CYS A 350 6.06 1.96 0.87
CA CYS A 350 5.90 1.17 -0.36
C CYS A 350 6.94 1.60 -1.42
N THR A 351 8.15 1.97 -0.98
CA THR A 351 9.25 2.34 -1.89
C THR A 351 9.51 1.20 -2.89
N ASN A 352 9.51 1.49 -4.20
CA ASN A 352 9.67 0.51 -5.29
C ASN A 352 8.63 -0.64 -5.30
N ALA A 353 7.56 -0.56 -4.51
CA ALA A 353 6.55 -1.62 -4.50
C ALA A 353 5.74 -1.61 -5.80
N ARG A 354 5.49 -2.79 -6.35
CA ARG A 354 4.76 -2.99 -7.61
C ARG A 354 3.39 -3.56 -7.33
N ALA A 355 2.32 -2.88 -7.74
CA ALA A 355 0.95 -3.26 -7.47
C ALA A 355 0.06 -3.17 -8.72
N SER A 356 0.58 -3.58 -9.87
CA SER A 356 -0.17 -3.55 -11.13
C SER A 356 -1.44 -4.39 -11.03
N GLY A 357 -2.57 -3.79 -11.39
CA GLY A 357 -3.89 -4.43 -11.30
C GLY A 357 -4.33 -4.79 -9.87
N ALA A 358 -3.71 -4.23 -8.83
CA ALA A 358 -4.15 -4.46 -7.45
C ALA A 358 -5.51 -3.81 -7.18
N HIS A 359 -6.26 -4.41 -6.26
CA HIS A 359 -7.57 -3.95 -5.83
C HIS A 359 -7.43 -3.21 -4.50
N LEU A 360 -7.47 -1.89 -4.57
CA LEU A 360 -7.22 -0.94 -3.50
C LEU A 360 -8.41 0.02 -3.27
N GLY A 361 -9.59 -0.32 -3.81
CA GLY A 361 -10.78 0.50 -3.69
C GLY A 361 -11.18 0.76 -2.23
N GLY A 362 -11.32 2.03 -1.86
CA GLY A 362 -11.66 2.48 -0.51
C GLY A 362 -10.58 2.24 0.56
N VAL A 363 -9.41 1.71 0.19
CA VAL A 363 -8.31 1.45 1.13
C VAL A 363 -7.82 2.77 1.73
N ASP A 364 -7.53 2.75 3.04
CA ASP A 364 -6.91 3.89 3.72
C ASP A 364 -5.40 3.88 3.45
N LEU A 365 -4.99 4.62 2.42
CA LEU A 365 -3.61 4.84 2.00
C LEU A 365 -3.07 6.20 2.48
N ARG A 366 -3.70 6.85 3.47
CA ARG A 366 -3.31 8.22 3.84
C ARG A 366 -1.88 8.26 4.37
N ALA A 367 -1.13 9.28 3.95
CA ALA A 367 0.28 9.43 4.27
C ALA A 367 1.15 8.21 3.88
N VAL A 368 0.74 7.41 2.88
CA VAL A 368 1.58 6.34 2.33
C VAL A 368 2.79 6.95 1.61
N GLN A 369 3.91 6.25 1.63
CA GLN A 369 5.09 6.57 0.83
C GLN A 369 5.20 5.55 -0.30
N TRP A 370 4.65 5.85 -1.47
CA TRP A 370 4.65 4.98 -2.63
C TRP A 370 5.42 5.63 -3.78
N CYS A 371 6.73 5.47 -3.76
CA CYS A 371 7.65 6.19 -4.64
C CYS A 371 8.85 5.33 -5.03
N GLY A 372 9.62 5.77 -6.02
CA GLY A 372 10.84 5.11 -6.48
C GLY A 372 10.71 4.57 -7.91
N GLU A 373 11.83 4.25 -8.54
CA GLU A 373 11.90 3.96 -9.99
C GLU A 373 11.07 2.77 -10.43
N GLN A 374 10.85 1.78 -9.56
CA GLN A 374 10.06 0.59 -9.87
C GLN A 374 8.64 0.66 -9.32
N ALA A 375 8.28 1.74 -8.65
CA ALA A 375 6.99 1.86 -8.00
C ALA A 375 5.87 1.96 -9.05
N THR A 376 4.87 1.10 -8.94
CA THR A 376 3.72 1.14 -9.86
C THR A 376 2.40 0.79 -9.18
N LEU A 377 1.35 1.47 -9.64
CA LEU A 377 -0.07 1.24 -9.43
C LEU A 377 -0.81 1.21 -10.79
N ASP A 378 -0.12 0.92 -11.89
CA ASP A 378 -0.72 0.83 -13.21
C ASP A 378 -1.89 -0.17 -13.21
N HIS A 379 -3.00 0.23 -13.81
CA HIS A 379 -4.20 -0.59 -13.90
C HIS A 379 -4.84 -1.01 -12.57
N ALA A 380 -4.38 -0.47 -11.43
CA ALA A 380 -4.96 -0.74 -10.12
C ALA A 380 -6.36 -0.12 -10.00
N ASP A 381 -7.23 -0.74 -9.19
CA ASP A 381 -8.49 -0.16 -8.77
C ASP A 381 -8.27 0.63 -7.46
N LEU A 382 -8.26 1.95 -7.55
CA LEU A 382 -8.10 2.90 -6.44
C LEU A 382 -9.37 3.73 -6.22
N ASP A 383 -10.54 3.28 -6.71
CA ASP A 383 -11.78 4.01 -6.50
C ASP A 383 -12.01 4.27 -5.02
N GLU A 384 -12.38 5.50 -4.66
CA GLU A 384 -12.60 5.95 -3.26
C GLU A 384 -11.40 5.82 -2.31
N ALA A 385 -10.25 5.35 -2.79
CA ALA A 385 -9.07 5.19 -1.97
C ALA A 385 -8.67 6.53 -1.34
N ALA A 386 -8.30 6.50 -0.07
CA ALA A 386 -7.89 7.69 0.67
C ALA A 386 -6.37 7.81 0.61
N LEU A 387 -5.84 8.63 -0.29
CA LEU A 387 -4.42 8.88 -0.53
C LEU A 387 -3.98 10.27 -0.04
N SER A 388 -4.80 10.97 0.76
CA SER A 388 -4.47 12.32 1.22
C SER A 388 -3.12 12.37 1.94
N ASN A 389 -2.34 13.43 1.72
CA ASN A 389 -1.02 13.66 2.32
C ASN A 389 0.02 12.57 2.02
N SER A 390 -0.15 11.82 0.93
CA SER A 390 0.77 10.75 0.54
C SER A 390 1.93 11.26 -0.33
N LEU A 391 3.00 10.48 -0.35
CA LEU A 391 4.15 10.66 -1.23
C LEU A 391 4.02 9.66 -2.38
N LEU A 392 3.83 10.16 -3.61
CA LEU A 392 3.54 9.40 -4.83
C LEU A 392 4.47 9.81 -6.01
N VAL A 393 5.68 10.25 -5.70
CA VAL A 393 6.63 10.79 -6.69
C VAL A 393 7.12 9.73 -7.66
N SER A 394 7.09 10.08 -8.95
CA SER A 394 7.44 9.23 -10.09
C SER A 394 6.63 7.94 -10.17
N LEU A 395 5.45 7.91 -9.54
CA LEU A 395 4.60 6.73 -9.50
C LEU A 395 3.84 6.56 -10.82
N ASP A 396 3.89 5.36 -11.40
CA ASP A 396 3.04 5.02 -12.53
C ASP A 396 1.64 4.60 -12.06
N LEU A 397 0.62 5.38 -12.44
CA LEU A 397 -0.81 5.14 -12.20
C LEU A 397 -1.55 4.89 -13.53
N SER A 398 -0.84 4.59 -14.62
CA SER A 398 -1.40 4.52 -15.97
C SER A 398 -2.58 3.55 -16.06
N GLY A 399 -3.70 4.05 -16.55
CA GLY A 399 -4.94 3.30 -16.71
C GLY A 399 -5.49 2.74 -15.41
N ALA A 400 -5.11 3.27 -14.24
CA ALA A 400 -5.72 2.97 -12.96
C ALA A 400 -7.14 3.59 -12.88
N PHE A 401 -7.98 3.01 -12.04
CA PHE A 401 -9.30 3.54 -11.74
C PHE A 401 -9.26 4.34 -10.44
N LEU A 402 -9.71 5.59 -10.48
CA LEU A 402 -9.49 6.56 -9.40
C LEU A 402 -10.77 7.36 -9.10
N SER A 403 -11.94 6.79 -9.40
CA SER A 403 -13.22 7.50 -9.23
C SER A 403 -13.46 7.79 -7.74
N GLY A 404 -13.65 9.05 -7.40
CA GLY A 404 -13.79 9.50 -6.00
C GLY A 404 -12.57 9.32 -5.10
N ALA A 405 -11.40 9.00 -5.65
CA ALA A 405 -10.18 8.92 -4.87
C ALA A 405 -9.81 10.32 -4.30
N ASP A 406 -9.24 10.34 -3.10
CA ASP A 406 -8.81 11.56 -2.44
C ASP A 406 -7.29 11.61 -2.33
N LEU A 407 -6.68 12.43 -3.18
CA LEU A 407 -5.24 12.68 -3.21
C LEU A 407 -4.91 14.08 -2.65
N SER A 408 -5.79 14.66 -1.84
CA SER A 408 -5.61 16.02 -1.32
C SER A 408 -4.32 16.14 -0.51
N GLY A 409 -3.53 17.19 -0.75
CA GLY A 409 -2.24 17.45 -0.09
C GLY A 409 -1.14 16.42 -0.37
N SER A 410 -1.35 15.50 -1.32
CA SER A 410 -0.32 14.52 -1.71
C SER A 410 0.71 15.11 -2.67
N VAL A 411 1.83 14.42 -2.82
CA VAL A 411 2.96 14.81 -3.67
C VAL A 411 3.09 13.82 -4.81
N LEU A 412 2.68 14.22 -6.01
CA LEU A 412 2.66 13.41 -7.24
C LEU A 412 3.69 13.86 -8.26
N VAL A 413 4.75 14.56 -7.84
CA VAL A 413 5.74 15.10 -8.78
C VAL A 413 6.22 14.01 -9.74
N ASP A 414 6.19 14.30 -11.04
CA ASP A 414 6.58 13.40 -12.14
C ASP A 414 5.82 12.05 -12.18
N ALA A 415 4.68 11.94 -11.50
CA ALA A 415 3.82 10.77 -11.60
C ALA A 415 3.13 10.69 -12.97
N ARG A 416 2.71 9.49 -13.36
CA ARG A 416 2.02 9.26 -14.64
C ARG A 416 0.59 8.82 -14.38
N ILE A 417 -0.39 9.65 -14.72
CA ILE A 417 -1.82 9.35 -14.63
C ILE A 417 -2.39 9.37 -16.05
N ALA A 418 -1.80 8.56 -16.94
CA ALA A 418 -2.18 8.50 -18.35
C ALA A 418 -3.31 7.47 -18.58
N GLY A 419 -4.28 7.80 -19.43
CA GLY A 419 -5.37 6.89 -19.80
C GLY A 419 -6.35 6.55 -18.67
N CYS A 420 -6.45 7.40 -17.64
CA CYS A 420 -7.31 7.19 -16.48
C CYS A 420 -8.65 7.92 -16.63
N ALA A 421 -9.74 7.22 -16.31
CA ALA A 421 -11.06 7.83 -16.18
C ALA A 421 -11.30 8.26 -14.72
N LEU A 422 -11.18 9.56 -14.47
CA LEU A 422 -11.28 10.19 -13.15
C LEU A 422 -12.60 10.94 -13.08
N GLN A 423 -13.52 10.49 -12.23
CA GLN A 423 -14.84 11.10 -12.08
C GLN A 423 -15.30 11.00 -10.63
N ALA A 424 -16.44 11.64 -10.33
CA ALA A 424 -17.09 11.42 -9.07
C ALA A 424 -17.46 9.94 -8.89
N ASP A 425 -17.35 9.50 -7.65
CA ASP A 425 -17.95 8.27 -7.20
C ASP A 425 -19.48 8.42 -7.35
N GLY A 426 -20.21 7.36 -7.72
CA GLY A 426 -21.67 7.44 -7.94
C GLY A 426 -22.48 7.94 -6.72
N GLY A 427 -21.82 8.22 -5.59
CA GLY A 427 -22.35 8.81 -4.36
C GLY A 427 -21.92 10.28 -4.10
N ALA A 428 -21.45 11.00 -5.12
CA ALA A 428 -21.10 12.43 -5.12
C ALA A 428 -19.75 12.83 -4.50
N ARG A 429 -18.86 11.88 -4.15
CA ARG A 429 -17.47 12.20 -3.80
C ARG A 429 -16.67 12.43 -5.09
N ALA A 430 -16.33 13.68 -5.35
CA ALA A 430 -15.45 14.04 -6.46
C ALA A 430 -14.02 13.52 -6.25
N PHE A 431 -13.32 13.22 -7.36
CA PHE A 431 -11.88 13.03 -7.36
C PHE A 431 -11.19 14.33 -6.91
N SER A 432 -10.32 14.24 -5.90
CA SER A 432 -9.71 15.42 -5.28
C SER A 432 -8.19 15.40 -5.37
N LEU A 433 -7.64 16.51 -5.85
CA LEU A 433 -6.23 16.89 -5.81
C LEU A 433 -6.07 18.22 -5.05
N GLU A 434 -6.99 18.56 -4.15
CA GLU A 434 -6.95 19.82 -3.40
C GLU A 434 -5.61 19.97 -2.64
N GLY A 435 -4.88 21.04 -2.89
CA GLY A 435 -3.55 21.27 -2.30
C GLY A 435 -2.47 20.26 -2.71
N ALA A 436 -2.74 19.36 -3.66
CA ALA A 436 -1.79 18.38 -4.13
C ALA A 436 -0.71 19.01 -5.00
N GLN A 437 0.46 18.38 -5.06
CA GLN A 437 1.58 18.81 -5.89
C GLN A 437 1.67 17.91 -7.09
N ILE A 438 1.36 18.46 -8.26
CA ILE A 438 1.20 17.72 -9.51
C ILE A 438 2.11 18.24 -10.62
N GLN A 439 3.22 18.87 -10.26
CA GLN A 439 4.23 19.32 -11.21
C GLN A 439 4.79 18.13 -11.99
N GLY A 440 4.88 18.25 -13.31
CA GLY A 440 5.40 17.19 -14.18
C GLY A 440 4.47 15.98 -14.34
N VAL A 441 3.28 15.99 -13.74
CA VAL A 441 2.33 14.88 -13.90
C VAL A 441 1.86 14.80 -15.35
N ASP A 442 1.88 13.58 -15.91
CA ASP A 442 1.35 13.29 -17.23
C ASP A 442 -0.11 12.82 -17.14
N PHE A 443 -1.04 13.62 -17.66
CA PHE A 443 -2.48 13.28 -17.77
C PHE A 443 -2.90 12.84 -19.18
N SER A 444 -1.95 12.46 -20.05
CA SER A 444 -2.24 12.11 -21.44
C SER A 444 -3.32 11.04 -21.57
N GLY A 445 -4.37 11.32 -22.34
CA GLY A 445 -5.49 10.40 -22.57
C GLY A 445 -6.40 10.17 -21.36
N SER A 446 -6.23 10.94 -20.27
CA SER A 446 -7.09 10.87 -19.09
C SER A 446 -8.27 11.84 -19.18
N THR A 447 -9.30 11.57 -18.39
CA THR A 447 -10.46 12.47 -18.23
C THR A 447 -10.65 12.79 -16.75
N LEU A 448 -10.73 14.07 -16.39
CA LEU A 448 -10.98 14.59 -15.05
C LEU A 448 -12.35 15.27 -15.03
N VAL A 449 -13.39 14.50 -14.78
CA VAL A 449 -14.78 14.96 -14.66
C VAL A 449 -15.04 15.45 -13.24
N ASP A 450 -15.50 16.70 -13.11
CA ASP A 450 -15.83 17.35 -11.83
C ASP A 450 -14.69 17.31 -10.79
N ALA A 451 -13.44 17.24 -11.25
CA ALA A 451 -12.28 17.13 -10.39
C ALA A 451 -12.04 18.42 -9.59
N ARG A 452 -11.54 18.27 -8.36
CA ARG A 452 -11.24 19.40 -7.46
C ARG A 452 -9.73 19.59 -7.32
N LEU A 453 -9.20 20.70 -7.82
CA LEU A 453 -7.78 21.03 -7.79
C LEU A 453 -7.47 22.31 -7.01
N ILE A 454 -8.37 22.80 -6.16
CA ILE A 454 -8.19 24.05 -5.41
C ILE A 454 -6.83 24.05 -4.71
N ASN A 455 -6.01 25.09 -4.92
CA ASN A 455 -4.65 25.23 -4.38
C ASN A 455 -3.66 24.11 -4.79
N ALA A 456 -3.98 23.27 -5.77
CA ALA A 456 -3.02 22.32 -6.31
C ALA A 456 -1.88 23.07 -6.99
N SER A 457 -0.65 22.57 -6.85
CA SER A 457 0.51 23.15 -7.51
C SER A 457 0.76 22.47 -8.85
N VAL A 458 0.68 23.25 -9.93
CA VAL A 458 0.82 22.79 -11.32
C VAL A 458 2.09 23.41 -11.89
N SER A 459 2.89 22.66 -12.62
CA SER A 459 3.98 23.24 -13.43
C SER A 459 3.47 23.57 -14.81
N LEU A 460 3.65 24.82 -15.25
CA LEU A 460 3.49 25.23 -16.65
C LEU A 460 4.84 25.15 -17.35
N GLU A 461 4.81 25.34 -18.65
CA GLU A 461 6.01 25.32 -19.46
C GLU A 461 7.01 26.44 -19.10
N GLN A 462 6.50 27.53 -18.54
CA GLN A 462 7.29 28.64 -18.02
C GLN A 462 7.72 28.44 -16.55
N GLY A 463 7.33 27.33 -15.91
CA GLY A 463 7.57 27.02 -14.49
C GLY A 463 6.29 26.89 -13.67
N VAL A 464 6.45 26.73 -12.35
CA VAL A 464 5.30 26.66 -11.43
C VAL A 464 4.77 28.07 -11.17
N PRO A 465 3.53 28.44 -11.56
CA PRO A 465 2.99 29.76 -11.27
C PRO A 465 2.70 29.87 -9.77
N LEU A 466 3.31 30.87 -9.11
CA LEU A 466 3.24 31.02 -7.65
C LEU A 466 2.31 32.17 -7.23
N PHE A 467 2.63 33.39 -7.65
CA PHE A 467 1.89 34.59 -7.28
C PHE A 467 2.22 35.73 -8.25
N THR A 468 1.47 36.83 -8.16
CA THR A 468 1.69 38.02 -8.98
C THR A 468 2.33 39.17 -8.19
N LEU A 469 3.07 39.99 -8.91
CA LEU A 469 3.73 41.21 -8.47
C LEU A 469 3.11 42.41 -9.21
N PRO A 470 3.19 43.62 -8.64
CA PRO A 470 2.69 44.82 -9.27
C PRO A 470 3.55 45.16 -10.49
N PRO A 471 2.97 45.84 -11.49
CA PRO A 471 3.67 46.17 -12.73
C PRO A 471 4.91 47.05 -12.51
N SER A 472 4.95 47.85 -11.43
CA SER A 472 6.09 48.71 -11.10
C SER A 472 7.40 47.98 -10.85
N VAL A 473 7.36 46.68 -10.51
CA VAL A 473 8.58 45.86 -10.36
C VAL A 473 9.28 45.69 -11.72
N TRP A 474 8.51 45.66 -12.81
CA TRP A 474 9.07 45.48 -14.14
C TRP A 474 9.82 46.72 -14.63
N ASP A 475 9.44 47.90 -14.15
CA ASP A 475 10.03 49.16 -14.57
C ASP A 475 11.41 49.40 -13.90
N ASP A 476 11.69 48.72 -12.78
CA ASP A 476 12.98 48.78 -12.06
C ASP A 476 13.38 47.38 -11.57
N LEU A 477 14.10 46.63 -12.42
CA LEU A 477 14.70 45.34 -12.10
C LEU A 477 16.11 45.53 -11.52
N GLY A 478 16.25 46.43 -10.54
CA GLY A 478 17.48 46.67 -9.77
C GLY A 478 17.30 46.44 -8.26
N PRO A 479 18.17 47.01 -7.42
CA PRO A 479 18.06 46.92 -5.96
C PRO A 479 16.71 47.41 -5.40
N ALA A 480 16.11 48.44 -6.02
CA ALA A 480 14.81 48.96 -5.60
C ALA A 480 13.67 48.00 -5.96
N GLY A 481 13.70 47.37 -7.14
CA GLY A 481 12.79 46.28 -7.50
C GLY A 481 12.84 45.11 -6.52
N LEU A 482 14.05 44.63 -6.20
CA LEU A 482 14.25 43.55 -5.23
C LEU A 482 13.68 43.90 -3.84
N ALA A 483 13.81 45.16 -3.40
CA ALA A 483 13.23 45.63 -2.14
C ALA A 483 11.69 45.59 -2.15
N VAL A 484 11.04 45.84 -3.30
CA VAL A 484 9.59 45.72 -3.48
C VAL A 484 9.14 44.25 -3.53
N MET A 485 9.98 43.36 -4.08
CA MET A 485 9.69 41.94 -4.23
C MET A 485 9.80 41.17 -2.91
N ALA A 486 10.85 41.42 -2.11
CA ALA A 486 11.19 40.60 -0.94
C ALA A 486 10.03 40.37 0.06
N PRO A 487 9.22 41.39 0.45
CA PRO A 487 8.09 41.16 1.34
C PRO A 487 7.01 40.26 0.74
N ARG A 488 6.74 40.36 -0.56
CA ARG A 488 5.73 39.52 -1.25
C ARG A 488 6.19 38.08 -1.38
N PHE A 489 7.47 37.88 -1.72
CA PHE A 489 8.12 36.58 -1.71
C PHE A 489 8.03 35.90 -0.34
N ALA A 490 8.35 36.63 0.75
CA ALA A 490 8.22 36.11 2.10
C ALA A 490 6.75 35.76 2.46
N MET A 491 5.79 36.60 2.09
CA MET A 491 4.36 36.34 2.33
C MET A 491 3.84 35.12 1.54
N ALA A 492 4.39 34.86 0.36
CA ALA A 492 4.10 33.69 -0.44
C ALA A 492 4.82 32.40 0.05
N GLY A 493 5.63 32.47 1.11
CA GLY A 493 6.38 31.34 1.66
C GLY A 493 7.76 31.10 1.01
N TYR A 494 8.21 32.02 0.16
CA TYR A 494 9.44 31.91 -0.62
C TYR A 494 10.41 33.07 -0.33
N PRO A 495 10.90 33.26 0.91
CA PRO A 495 11.73 34.42 1.22
C PRO A 495 13.02 34.43 0.38
N LEU A 496 13.47 35.61 -0.02
CA LEU A 496 14.66 35.77 -0.88
C LEU A 496 15.99 35.77 -0.11
N GLY A 497 15.96 35.86 1.22
CA GLY A 497 17.16 35.99 2.05
C GLY A 497 17.87 37.34 1.91
N ALA A 498 19.04 37.48 2.53
CA ALA A 498 19.90 38.64 2.41
C ALA A 498 20.63 38.66 1.06
N ALA A 499 20.57 39.78 0.33
CA ALA A 499 21.23 39.98 -0.97
C ALA A 499 20.91 38.88 -2.02
N PRO A 500 19.63 38.73 -2.43
CA PRO A 500 19.29 37.83 -3.54
C PRO A 500 19.96 38.24 -4.84
N GLY A 501 20.29 37.25 -5.67
CA GLY A 501 20.82 37.47 -7.01
C GLY A 501 19.73 37.83 -8.00
N LEU A 502 20.07 38.64 -9.01
CA LEU A 502 19.20 38.94 -10.13
C LEU A 502 19.98 38.74 -11.43
N GLU A 503 19.44 37.92 -12.31
CA GLU A 503 20.01 37.59 -13.61
C GLU A 503 19.14 38.13 -14.73
N LEU A 504 19.80 38.82 -15.67
CA LEU A 504 19.22 39.40 -16.87
C LEU A 504 19.91 38.75 -18.07
N GLY A 505 19.18 38.18 -19.02
CA GLY A 505 19.80 37.52 -20.19
C GLY A 505 18.92 36.51 -20.92
N ARG A 506 19.49 35.88 -21.96
CA ARG A 506 18.89 34.78 -22.72
C ARG A 506 19.17 33.43 -22.07
N PHE A 507 18.12 32.62 -21.98
CA PHE A 507 18.16 31.29 -21.39
C PHE A 507 17.33 30.34 -22.23
N TRP A 508 17.81 29.10 -22.37
CA TRP A 508 17.03 28.01 -22.95
C TRP A 508 16.78 26.95 -21.90
N SER A 509 15.52 26.55 -21.76
CA SER A 509 15.14 25.36 -21.00
C SER A 509 14.97 24.23 -21.99
N VAL A 510 15.62 23.10 -21.72
CA VAL A 510 15.45 21.86 -22.48
C VAL A 510 14.82 20.84 -21.54
N ASP A 511 13.58 20.44 -21.81
CA ASP A 511 12.79 19.45 -21.05
C ASP A 511 12.79 18.14 -21.86
N ASP A 512 13.57 17.14 -21.42
CA ASP A 512 13.69 15.80 -22.01
C ASP A 512 12.90 14.77 -21.20
N ARG A 513 11.58 14.76 -21.40
CA ARG A 513 10.63 13.90 -20.68
C ARG A 513 10.87 12.41 -20.86
N ASP A 514 11.29 12.02 -22.06
CA ASP A 514 11.49 10.61 -22.41
C ASP A 514 12.90 10.11 -22.05
N VAL A 515 13.72 10.98 -21.43
CA VAL A 515 15.10 10.75 -20.97
C VAL A 515 15.81 9.69 -21.79
N ALA A 516 16.49 10.10 -22.87
CA ALA A 516 17.08 9.16 -23.81
C ALA A 516 18.08 8.17 -23.17
N LYS A 517 18.65 8.51 -22.00
CA LYS A 517 19.58 7.69 -21.25
C LYS A 517 19.26 7.72 -19.75
N PRO A 518 18.85 6.58 -19.14
CA PRO A 518 18.55 6.51 -17.72
C PRO A 518 19.69 7.02 -16.83
N GLY A 519 19.37 7.88 -15.88
CA GLY A 519 20.34 8.54 -14.98
C GLY A 519 20.82 9.92 -15.44
N ASP A 520 20.52 10.33 -16.68
CA ASP A 520 20.78 11.70 -17.13
C ASP A 520 19.69 12.67 -16.61
N SER A 521 20.01 13.97 -16.58
CA SER A 521 19.07 14.98 -16.12
C SER A 521 17.89 15.09 -17.07
N ARG A 522 16.67 15.16 -16.53
CA ARG A 522 15.45 15.38 -17.31
C ARG A 522 15.34 16.81 -17.85
N VAL A 523 16.02 17.75 -17.20
CA VAL A 523 15.93 19.18 -17.53
C VAL A 523 17.33 19.77 -17.58
N TYR A 524 17.66 20.39 -18.70
CA TYR A 524 18.88 21.17 -18.86
C TYR A 524 18.54 22.65 -18.94
N THR A 525 19.39 23.49 -18.34
CA THR A 525 19.38 24.93 -18.63
C THR A 525 20.59 25.27 -19.48
N VAL A 526 20.38 25.87 -20.64
CA VAL A 526 21.45 26.49 -21.43
C VAL A 526 21.42 28.00 -21.19
N ARG A 527 22.56 28.59 -20.86
CA ARG A 527 22.67 30.03 -20.61
C ARG A 527 23.73 30.63 -21.51
N GLU A 528 23.47 31.83 -22.00
CA GLU A 528 24.52 32.67 -22.57
C GLU A 528 25.24 33.41 -21.43
N ILE A 529 26.48 33.02 -21.14
CA ILE A 529 27.34 33.66 -20.14
C ILE A 529 28.67 33.99 -20.82
N ASP A 530 29.06 35.26 -20.79
CA ASP A 530 30.29 35.78 -21.42
C ASP A 530 30.47 35.34 -22.89
N GLY A 531 29.36 35.24 -23.63
CA GLY A 531 29.34 34.83 -25.05
C GLY A 531 29.52 33.33 -25.29
N GLN A 532 29.38 32.48 -24.26
CA GLN A 532 29.37 31.02 -24.38
C GLN A 532 28.02 30.43 -23.97
N LEU A 533 27.63 29.35 -24.66
CA LEU A 533 26.44 28.56 -24.32
C LEU A 533 26.81 27.51 -23.28
N GLN A 534 26.58 27.82 -22.01
CA GLN A 534 26.89 26.92 -20.90
C GLN A 534 25.67 26.09 -20.55
N VAL A 535 25.83 24.77 -20.49
CA VAL A 535 24.79 23.81 -20.13
C VAL A 535 24.94 23.46 -18.66
N PHE A 536 23.84 23.52 -17.93
CA PHE A 536 23.76 23.16 -16.52
C PHE A 536 22.77 22.00 -16.39
N ASP A 537 23.00 21.14 -15.40
CA ASP A 537 21.92 20.31 -14.89
C ASP A 537 20.82 21.23 -14.36
N GLY A 538 19.57 20.80 -14.43
CA GLY A 538 18.46 21.59 -13.91
C GLY A 538 18.66 22.03 -12.45
N GLU A 539 19.47 21.29 -11.70
CA GLU A 539 19.83 21.41 -10.28
C GLU A 539 20.56 22.70 -9.92
N GLY A 540 21.23 23.33 -10.88
CA GLY A 540 21.83 24.63 -10.66
C GLY A 540 22.98 24.54 -9.67
N ASP A 541 24.06 23.91 -10.10
CA ASP A 541 25.37 24.15 -9.51
C ASP A 541 26.10 25.30 -10.23
N THR A 542 27.09 25.84 -9.53
CA THR A 542 27.93 26.97 -9.93
C THR A 542 28.76 26.73 -11.19
N ASP A 543 28.87 25.47 -11.63
CA ASP A 543 29.69 25.04 -12.76
C ASP A 543 28.84 24.45 -13.89
N ALA A 544 29.15 24.80 -15.12
CA ALA A 544 28.51 24.21 -16.30
C ALA A 544 28.90 22.73 -16.41
N LEU A 545 27.93 21.85 -16.69
CA LEU A 545 28.18 20.45 -17.06
C LEU A 545 29.12 20.38 -18.26
N PHE A 546 28.86 21.19 -19.27
CA PHE A 546 29.68 21.37 -20.46
C PHE A 546 29.30 22.66 -21.18
N VAL A 547 30.12 23.04 -22.17
CA VAL A 547 29.91 24.23 -22.99
C VAL A 547 29.58 23.78 -24.41
N LEU A 548 28.41 24.19 -24.90
CA LEU A 548 28.01 23.97 -26.28
C LEU A 548 28.75 24.94 -27.21
N PRO A 549 29.16 24.49 -28.40
CA PRO A 549 29.71 25.39 -29.39
C PRO A 549 28.62 26.36 -29.87
N TRP A 550 28.98 27.63 -30.09
CA TRP A 550 28.03 28.66 -30.54
C TRP A 550 27.30 28.29 -31.86
N SER A 551 27.88 27.39 -32.65
CA SER A 551 27.27 26.86 -33.88
C SER A 551 25.92 26.18 -33.67
N VAL A 552 25.62 25.66 -32.48
CA VAL A 552 24.30 25.04 -32.17
C VAL A 552 23.29 26.01 -31.55
N SER A 553 23.62 27.32 -31.46
CA SER A 553 22.67 28.35 -30.99
C SER A 553 21.35 28.32 -31.76
N SER A 554 21.40 28.20 -33.08
CA SER A 554 20.19 28.09 -33.92
C SER A 554 19.38 26.82 -33.67
N SER A 555 20.00 25.75 -33.17
CA SER A 555 19.30 24.51 -32.78
C SER A 555 18.52 24.72 -31.48
N LEU A 556 18.96 25.62 -30.60
CA LEU A 556 18.25 25.99 -29.37
C LEU A 556 17.05 26.92 -29.62
N GLU A 557 16.96 27.55 -30.79
CA GLU A 557 15.80 28.36 -31.19
C GLU A 557 14.67 27.51 -31.81
N ARG A 558 14.86 26.19 -31.90
CA ARG A 558 13.83 25.24 -32.37
C ARG A 558 12.94 24.80 -31.22
N GLU A 559 11.76 24.27 -31.53
CA GLU A 559 10.86 23.66 -30.54
C GLU A 559 11.39 22.31 -30.03
N HIS A 560 12.09 21.56 -30.88
CA HIS A 560 12.67 20.25 -30.57
C HIS A 560 14.14 20.19 -31.01
N PRO A 561 14.99 19.39 -30.32
CA PRO A 561 16.37 19.17 -30.71
C PRO A 561 16.50 18.66 -32.14
N ASP A 562 17.39 19.27 -32.91
CA ASP A 562 17.82 18.72 -34.19
C ASP A 562 18.97 17.73 -34.00
N VAL A 563 19.33 17.04 -35.07
CA VAL A 563 20.40 16.02 -35.07
C VAL A 563 21.73 16.57 -34.58
N LEU A 564 22.00 17.87 -34.76
CA LEU A 564 23.25 18.50 -34.33
C LEU A 564 23.27 18.66 -32.81
N LEU A 565 22.20 19.20 -32.22
CA LEU A 565 22.12 19.37 -30.78
C LEU A 565 22.16 18.03 -30.03
N ILE A 566 21.46 17.01 -30.54
CA ILE A 566 21.48 15.65 -29.98
C ILE A 566 22.90 15.06 -30.05
N ALA A 567 23.60 15.24 -31.18
CA ALA A 567 24.95 14.73 -31.35
C ALA A 567 25.95 15.42 -30.39
N GLU A 568 25.81 16.73 -30.15
CA GLU A 568 26.65 17.45 -29.17
C GLU A 568 26.41 16.94 -27.75
N PHE A 569 25.16 16.75 -27.33
CA PHE A 569 24.86 16.15 -26.02
C PHE A 569 25.50 14.76 -25.88
N GLN A 570 25.36 13.92 -26.91
CA GLN A 570 25.98 12.58 -26.94
C GLN A 570 27.52 12.65 -26.91
N ALA A 571 28.13 13.62 -27.57
CA ALA A 571 29.58 13.81 -27.57
C ALA A 571 30.13 14.12 -26.17
N PHE A 572 29.33 14.78 -25.32
CA PHE A 572 29.65 15.02 -23.91
C PHE A 572 29.15 13.91 -22.97
N GLY A 573 28.61 12.81 -23.50
CA GLY A 573 28.18 11.63 -22.73
C GLY A 573 26.73 11.67 -22.21
N TYR A 574 25.92 12.62 -22.68
CA TYR A 574 24.53 12.81 -22.30
C TYR A 574 23.57 12.37 -23.41
N GLY A 575 22.44 11.76 -23.05
CA GLY A 575 21.31 11.51 -23.95
C GLY A 575 20.42 12.74 -24.05
N LEU A 576 19.92 13.02 -25.26
CA LEU A 576 18.86 14.00 -25.47
C LEU A 576 17.85 13.43 -26.47
N SER A 577 16.59 13.26 -26.04
CA SER A 577 15.54 12.75 -26.93
C SER A 577 15.21 13.74 -28.05
N ALA A 578 14.86 13.22 -29.22
CA ALA A 578 14.32 14.03 -30.32
C ALA A 578 12.92 14.61 -29.99
N THR A 579 12.23 14.06 -28.98
CA THR A 579 10.95 14.56 -28.48
C THR A 579 11.10 15.63 -27.41
N ALA A 580 12.33 15.89 -26.92
CA ALA A 580 12.56 16.92 -25.90
C ALA A 580 12.08 18.29 -26.41
N SER A 581 11.61 19.14 -25.51
CA SER A 581 11.13 20.48 -25.86
C SER A 581 12.13 21.54 -25.46
N ILE A 582 12.39 22.51 -26.34
CA ILE A 582 13.32 23.61 -26.11
C ILE A 582 12.55 24.93 -26.08
N ARG A 583 12.90 25.79 -25.13
CA ARG A 583 12.25 27.10 -24.94
C ARG A 583 13.25 28.18 -24.65
N ALA A 584 13.35 29.14 -25.56
CA ALA A 584 14.03 30.40 -25.32
C ALA A 584 13.20 31.30 -24.40
N SER A 585 13.87 31.97 -23.46
CA SER A 585 13.30 33.00 -22.59
C SER A 585 14.34 34.09 -22.35
N GLU A 586 13.90 35.34 -22.40
CA GLU A 586 14.69 36.54 -22.02
C GLU A 586 14.24 37.08 -20.64
N ASP A 587 13.40 36.31 -19.94
CA ASP A 587 12.75 36.76 -18.72
C ASP A 587 13.74 36.88 -17.55
N PRO A 588 13.67 37.96 -16.76
CA PRO A 588 14.49 38.14 -15.56
C PRO A 588 14.33 36.98 -14.57
N GLN A 589 15.43 36.56 -13.94
CA GLN A 589 15.41 35.53 -12.90
C GLN A 589 15.96 36.04 -11.57
N VAL A 590 15.24 35.76 -10.49
CA VAL A 590 15.67 36.02 -9.11
C VAL A 590 16.18 34.74 -8.47
N ARG A 591 17.34 34.84 -7.82
CA ARG A 591 17.92 33.77 -7.01
C ARG A 591 17.83 34.12 -5.53
N PRO A 592 17.08 33.35 -4.72
CA PRO A 592 17.16 33.49 -3.28
C PRO A 592 18.60 33.22 -2.80
N SER A 593 19.06 33.94 -1.79
CA SER A 593 20.39 33.71 -1.23
C SER A 593 20.40 32.49 -0.31
N THR A 594 21.59 32.00 0.06
CA THR A 594 21.75 30.87 0.98
C THR A 594 21.15 31.10 2.37
N SER A 595 20.88 32.36 2.72
CA SER A 595 20.21 32.74 3.97
C SER A 595 18.67 32.72 3.87
N ALA A 596 18.12 32.46 2.68
CA ALA A 596 16.69 32.25 2.50
C ALA A 596 16.26 30.98 3.25
N GLY A 597 15.45 31.14 4.29
CA GLY A 597 14.82 30.00 4.95
C GLY A 597 13.77 29.40 4.03
N ILE A 598 13.87 28.11 3.68
CA ILE A 598 12.80 27.41 2.98
C ILE A 598 11.66 27.20 4.00
N VAL A 599 10.49 27.80 3.74
CA VAL A 599 9.31 27.69 4.59
C VAL A 599 8.37 26.64 3.99
N GLY A 600 8.49 25.40 4.44
CA GLY A 600 7.68 24.27 3.98
C GLY A 600 8.52 23.07 3.55
N PRO A 601 7.91 21.99 3.03
CA PRO A 601 8.64 20.81 2.56
C PRO A 601 9.41 21.07 1.25
N PHE A 602 9.30 22.27 0.70
CA PHE A 602 9.46 22.57 -0.72
C PHE A 602 10.01 23.98 -0.93
N GLY A 603 10.98 24.13 -1.82
CA GLY A 603 11.58 25.42 -2.18
C GLY A 603 12.05 25.41 -3.63
N TYR A 604 12.21 26.61 -4.19
CA TYR A 604 12.71 26.82 -5.55
C TYR A 604 14.09 27.48 -5.48
N SER A 605 15.03 26.98 -6.30
CA SER A 605 16.37 27.56 -6.39
C SER A 605 16.40 28.84 -7.22
N ARG A 606 15.38 29.05 -8.07
CA ARG A 606 15.24 30.21 -8.96
C ARG A 606 13.78 30.62 -9.09
N PHE A 607 13.55 31.88 -9.42
CA PHE A 607 12.24 32.41 -9.76
C PHE A 607 12.30 33.20 -11.06
N ARG A 608 11.49 32.85 -12.05
CA ARG A 608 11.36 33.61 -13.30
C ARG A 608 10.25 34.65 -13.15
N LEU A 609 10.47 35.85 -13.65
CA LEU A 609 9.48 36.92 -13.70
C LEU A 609 9.01 37.10 -15.14
N ALA A 610 7.70 37.05 -15.40
CA ALA A 610 7.16 37.32 -16.73
C ALA A 610 6.13 38.45 -16.69
N ARG A 611 6.21 39.40 -17.64
CA ARG A 611 5.23 40.49 -17.75
C ARG A 611 3.98 40.00 -18.49
N ARG A 612 2.81 40.19 -17.86
CA ARG A 612 1.50 39.82 -18.40
C ARG A 612 0.53 40.99 -18.28
N GLY A 613 0.38 41.74 -19.37
CA GLY A 613 -0.47 42.93 -19.41
C GLY A 613 -0.09 43.95 -18.31
N HIS A 614 -0.92 44.01 -17.26
CA HIS A 614 -0.78 44.94 -16.13
C HIS A 614 -0.16 44.31 -14.86
N TRP A 615 0.32 43.08 -14.89
CA TRP A 615 1.01 42.46 -13.74
C TRP A 615 2.28 41.71 -14.15
N VAL A 616 3.05 41.30 -13.15
CA VAL A 616 4.24 40.47 -13.30
C VAL A 616 3.98 39.13 -12.62
N GLN A 617 3.96 38.04 -13.38
CA GLN A 617 3.80 36.69 -12.85
C GLN A 617 5.14 36.17 -12.35
N VAL A 618 5.14 35.55 -11.16
CA VAL A 618 6.30 34.84 -10.61
C VAL A 618 6.12 33.35 -10.83
N PHE A 619 7.14 32.75 -11.43
CA PHE A 619 7.25 31.32 -11.63
C PHE A 619 8.38 30.74 -10.77
N GLY A 620 8.10 29.68 -10.03
CA GLY A 620 9.13 28.85 -9.39
C GLY A 620 9.84 28.01 -10.43
N MET A 621 11.18 28.05 -10.40
CA MET A 621 12.07 27.35 -11.32
C MET A 621 13.12 26.54 -10.56
N GLY A 622 13.55 25.43 -11.17
CA GLY A 622 14.58 24.53 -10.64
C GLY A 622 13.99 23.33 -9.89
N PRO A 623 14.70 22.19 -9.87
CA PRO A 623 14.27 20.98 -9.20
C PRO A 623 14.16 21.26 -7.71
N LEU A 624 13.17 20.63 -7.13
CA LEU A 624 12.82 20.85 -5.76
C LEU A 624 13.70 19.97 -4.88
N LEU A 625 14.52 20.61 -4.04
CA LEU A 625 15.34 19.95 -3.04
C LEU A 625 14.42 19.26 -2.03
N MET A 626 14.15 17.97 -2.26
CA MET A 626 13.42 17.11 -1.33
C MET A 626 14.36 16.75 -0.18
N ARG A 627 14.65 17.71 0.69
CA ARG A 627 15.66 17.61 1.77
C ARG A 627 15.44 16.45 2.73
N ASP A 628 14.24 15.88 2.73
CA ASP A 628 13.84 14.80 3.63
C ASP A 628 13.80 13.41 2.96
N TRP A 629 14.05 13.29 1.64
CA TRP A 629 13.91 12.01 0.91
C TRP A 629 15.26 11.53 0.35
N PRO A 630 15.93 10.59 1.04
CA PRO A 630 17.28 10.12 0.66
C PRO A 630 17.32 9.38 -0.68
N MET A 631 16.17 9.00 -1.24
CA MET A 631 16.03 8.42 -2.57
C MET A 631 16.03 9.45 -3.71
N TYR A 632 15.78 10.73 -3.41
CA TYR A 632 15.88 11.86 -4.34
C TYR A 632 16.82 12.94 -3.76
N PRO A 633 18.08 12.60 -3.45
CA PRO A 633 18.98 13.48 -2.72
C PRO A 633 19.32 14.76 -3.53
N SER A 634 19.17 14.69 -4.85
CA SER A 634 19.40 15.77 -5.81
C SER A 634 18.14 16.57 -6.17
N GLY A 635 16.98 16.22 -5.59
CA GLY A 635 15.68 16.82 -5.90
C GLY A 635 14.99 16.21 -7.12
N VAL A 636 13.79 16.68 -7.43
CA VAL A 636 13.01 16.21 -8.59
C VAL A 636 12.83 17.38 -9.55
N ALA A 637 13.31 17.20 -10.79
CA ALA A 637 13.09 18.16 -11.86
C ALA A 637 11.62 18.22 -12.24
N PHE A 638 11.12 19.40 -12.58
CA PHE A 638 9.73 19.57 -12.96
C PHE A 638 9.62 19.72 -14.46
N ASN A 639 8.97 18.75 -15.07
CA ASN A 639 8.44 18.93 -16.42
C ASN A 639 7.17 19.78 -16.34
N ALA A 640 6.73 20.34 -17.46
CA ALA A 640 5.40 20.93 -17.49
C ALA A 640 4.37 19.81 -17.28
N THR A 641 3.34 20.12 -16.50
CA THR A 641 2.22 19.20 -16.25
C THR A 641 1.53 18.92 -17.59
N GLY A 642 1.60 17.67 -18.05
CA GLY A 642 1.17 17.28 -19.38
C GLY A 642 -0.35 17.08 -19.44
N GLN A 643 -1.00 17.65 -20.46
CA GLN A 643 -2.41 17.42 -20.81
C GLN A 643 -3.46 17.63 -19.70
N LEU A 644 -3.11 18.34 -18.62
CA LEU A 644 -4.03 18.61 -17.53
C LEU A 644 -5.25 19.43 -18.01
N ALA A 645 -5.00 20.50 -18.76
CA ALA A 645 -6.07 21.34 -19.29
C ALA A 645 -7.01 20.52 -20.17
N GLU A 646 -6.50 19.68 -21.07
CA GLU A 646 -7.31 18.85 -21.98
C GLU A 646 -8.12 17.79 -21.22
N ALA A 647 -7.53 17.21 -20.17
CA ALA A 647 -8.18 16.18 -19.38
C ALA A 647 -9.37 16.70 -18.56
N MET A 648 -9.35 17.97 -18.11
CA MET A 648 -10.41 18.54 -17.26
C MET A 648 -11.74 18.78 -18.00
N SER A 649 -12.86 18.45 -17.37
CA SER A 649 -14.20 18.86 -17.81
C SER A 649 -14.52 20.32 -17.46
N GLU A 650 -15.56 20.91 -18.07
CA GLU A 650 -15.98 22.30 -17.81
C GLU A 650 -16.35 22.58 -16.35
N HIS A 651 -16.87 21.57 -15.64
CA HIS A 651 -17.28 21.65 -14.25
C HIS A 651 -16.14 21.37 -13.25
N SER A 652 -14.95 21.04 -13.74
CA SER A 652 -13.79 20.83 -12.87
C SER A 652 -13.29 22.16 -12.30
N ILE A 653 -12.88 22.16 -11.03
CA ILE A 653 -12.38 23.34 -10.33
C ILE A 653 -10.86 23.33 -10.38
N GLY A 654 -10.27 24.36 -10.99
CA GLY A 654 -8.81 24.51 -11.13
C GLY A 654 -8.09 25.00 -9.86
N PRO A 655 -6.75 25.10 -9.90
CA PRO A 655 -5.92 25.61 -8.81
C PRO A 655 -6.35 26.96 -8.24
N ALA A 656 -6.75 27.89 -9.10
CA ALA A 656 -7.21 29.22 -8.71
C ALA A 656 -8.59 29.23 -8.01
N GLY A 657 -9.28 28.08 -7.96
CA GLY A 657 -10.62 27.94 -7.37
C GLY A 657 -11.78 28.29 -8.31
N TYR A 658 -11.50 28.57 -9.57
CA TYR A 658 -12.52 28.81 -10.61
C TYR A 658 -12.86 27.51 -11.35
N LEU A 659 -14.08 27.43 -11.90
CA LEU A 659 -14.46 26.38 -12.85
C LEU A 659 -13.70 26.55 -14.16
N LYS A 660 -13.38 25.44 -14.83
CA LYS A 660 -12.75 25.47 -16.16
C LYS A 660 -13.62 26.21 -17.19
N GLU A 661 -14.94 26.17 -17.04
CA GLU A 661 -15.87 26.95 -17.87
C GLU A 661 -15.53 28.45 -17.94
N ALA A 662 -14.95 29.04 -16.89
CA ALA A 662 -14.54 30.44 -16.91
C ALA A 662 -13.44 30.72 -17.96
N VAL A 663 -12.58 29.74 -18.24
CA VAL A 663 -11.58 29.81 -19.30
C VAL A 663 -12.24 29.69 -20.67
N SER A 664 -13.12 28.71 -20.84
CA SER A 664 -13.88 28.50 -22.09
C SER A 664 -14.77 29.70 -22.45
N ALA A 665 -15.32 30.39 -21.44
CA ALA A 665 -16.11 31.60 -21.58
C ALA A 665 -15.27 32.88 -21.80
N GLY A 666 -13.93 32.80 -21.76
CA GLY A 666 -13.03 33.94 -21.91
C GLY A 666 -13.03 34.91 -20.72
N ILE A 667 -13.53 34.49 -19.55
CA ILE A 667 -13.55 35.28 -18.32
C ILE A 667 -12.17 35.29 -17.66
N LEU A 668 -11.43 34.18 -17.76
CA LEU A 668 -10.10 33.99 -17.20
C LEU A 668 -9.18 33.41 -18.29
N ASP A 669 -7.90 33.81 -18.31
CA ASP A 669 -6.93 33.14 -19.18
C ASP A 669 -6.42 31.82 -18.55
N CYS A 670 -5.85 30.94 -19.37
CA CYS A 670 -5.35 29.63 -18.91
C CYS A 670 -4.26 29.76 -17.84
N GLU A 671 -3.40 30.77 -17.88
CA GLU A 671 -2.30 30.93 -16.94
C GLU A 671 -2.84 31.30 -15.55
N ALA A 672 -3.75 32.28 -15.51
CA ALA A 672 -4.45 32.72 -14.30
C ALA A 672 -5.34 31.63 -13.71
N PHE A 673 -5.85 30.71 -14.52
CA PHE A 673 -6.56 29.52 -14.05
C PHE A 673 -5.67 28.57 -13.22
N PHE A 674 -4.38 28.46 -13.57
CA PHE A 674 -3.41 27.63 -12.88
C PHE A 674 -2.68 28.35 -11.74
N THR A 675 -2.72 29.69 -11.68
CA THR A 675 -2.13 30.45 -10.57
C THR A 675 -3.00 30.34 -9.32
N ALA A 676 -2.55 29.55 -8.34
CA ALA A 676 -3.18 29.50 -7.03
C ALA A 676 -3.13 30.90 -6.38
N MET A 677 -4.29 31.49 -6.09
CA MET A 677 -4.34 32.78 -5.40
C MET A 677 -3.84 32.59 -3.97
N PRO A 678 -2.81 33.33 -3.50
CA PRO A 678 -2.52 33.37 -2.08
C PRO A 678 -3.79 33.88 -1.38
N ARG A 679 -4.23 33.19 -0.32
CA ARG A 679 -5.38 33.62 0.49
C ARG A 679 -5.19 35.09 0.83
N LEU A 680 -5.94 35.97 0.16
CA LEU A 680 -6.16 37.32 0.66
C LEU A 680 -6.95 37.12 1.95
N SER A 681 -6.25 37.25 3.08
CA SER A 681 -6.78 37.18 4.43
C SER A 681 -7.92 38.16 4.64
#